data_AF-A0A1Z5JLM2-F1
#
_entry.id   AF-A0A1Z5JLM2-F1
#
_cell.length_a   1.000
_cell.length_b   1.000
_cell.length_c   1.000
_cell.angle_alpha   90.00
_cell.angle_beta   90.00
_cell.angle_gamma   90.00
#
_symmetry.space_group_name_H-M   'P 1'
#
loop_
_entity.id
_entity.type
_entity.pdbx_description
1 polymer ?
#
loop_
_entity_poly.entity_id
_entity_poly.type
_entity_poly.pdbx_seq_one_letter_code
_entity_poly.pdbx_strand_id
1 'polypeptide(L)'
;YSTIFKVNTNYNEAFTLSLFRFILLLVASPIFSAALAVSMTLGVAQPEGWTYPQPQTPQTISKDNVDYRAQGGPRLTYLWCEKELSGQSLYLGAEVGCDEKIYCIPGHAPQVLVIDTKTDRVTLMGPKMPGKFKWLRGIRCGEVIYGLPCHADGVLKIHVPTGQVRKLDIPYEQFYADDVELAAAQRQQEWKYHGGTISPLDGCIYCIPQSALHVLKIDPKTDATTLIGPPLPGRYKWYGGVVGKQDGAIYGIPHNSPHVLRIMAPDKITLHGDYGNGGHKWHGASAAPDGTIVSVPANADSVLFVEPADPEPILTEVSNDAIQTGRHRTDGKYKYLGAMTGTDGKVYCFPSGSEYVLQVDTATRTVRNIGPNIFDEQMERICQNKWQNGLTLKHKRMVFAIPLGAESVLQIDCRSENVTTWPLPCPVQGLAKWEGGVVANNGVIYCVPNNFKAVLRIEAPSVDVDPYAKNKPQDEEGLSAFVYKSGIPTLRSSAHRVKFAPFKRTHDPNPKNSDGKETGTTWLPDDVRKEDVLDYDMEKYDFKGALIRLLSRCDSNTVGEFRSTEIVERRLEDFVVAVPSTWREVNGGQCESAQKYLSDFIAEDNEFLDLFDKLLLEVVLPYLKRRLVSSGVVEDKQDVTFYYQRPPTLRLQPGPAWTQVKAHDDAQYGHQNGELNFWLPVTDRNFTNVDLYCETQPGAEDFHPVAALPGQIISFHGSSCKHFVNSNATPFTRVSMDFRVGVEGFFDPFWQMKGTSDDHGRKEVRL
;
A
#
# COMPACT_ATOMS: atom_id res chain seq x y z
N TYR A 1 -49.17 -73.37 -29.39
CA TYR A 1 -48.31 -73.78 -30.50
C TYR A 1 -46.95 -73.14 -30.28
N SER A 2 -45.98 -73.82 -29.67
CA SER A 2 -45.13 -74.87 -30.27
C SER A 2 -44.26 -74.32 -31.41
N THR A 3 -42.96 -74.55 -31.56
CA THR A 3 -41.92 -75.34 -30.86
C THR A 3 -40.75 -75.29 -31.86
N ILE A 4 -39.59 -74.69 -31.49
CA ILE A 4 -38.23 -75.00 -32.03
C ILE A 4 -38.01 -74.69 -33.56
N PHE A 5 -36.98 -73.95 -34.01
CA PHE A 5 -35.57 -74.39 -34.08
C PHE A 5 -34.53 -73.26 -34.10
N LYS A 6 -33.34 -73.62 -33.58
CA LYS A 6 -32.09 -72.85 -33.57
C LYS A 6 -31.54 -72.59 -34.98
N VAL A 7 -30.85 -71.46 -35.18
CA VAL A 7 -29.51 -71.40 -35.79
C VAL A 7 -28.68 -70.29 -35.10
N ASN A 8 -27.44 -70.60 -34.69
CA ASN A 8 -26.40 -69.67 -34.22
C ASN A 8 -25.77 -68.93 -35.43
N THR A 9 -25.22 -67.72 -35.38
CA THR A 9 -24.66 -66.89 -34.28
C THR A 9 -24.59 -65.45 -34.81
N ASN A 10 -24.93 -64.43 -34.01
CA ASN A 10 -24.88 -63.03 -34.47
C ASN A 10 -23.54 -62.34 -34.16
N TYR A 11 -23.06 -61.57 -35.14
CA TYR A 11 -22.20 -60.41 -34.94
C TYR A 11 -23.02 -59.14 -35.25
N ASN A 12 -22.81 -58.10 -34.44
CA ASN A 12 -23.17 -56.69 -34.60
C ASN A 12 -24.63 -56.21 -34.79
N GLU A 13 -24.84 -55.05 -34.15
CA GLU A 13 -25.74 -53.94 -34.50
C GLU A 13 -27.26 -54.16 -34.39
N ALA A 14 -27.79 -53.76 -33.22
CA ALA A 14 -29.21 -53.48 -33.01
C ALA A 14 -29.40 -52.00 -32.62
N PHE A 15 -29.85 -51.20 -33.59
CA PHE A 15 -30.38 -49.86 -33.33
C PHE A 15 -31.85 -49.98 -32.90
N THR A 16 -32.21 -49.33 -31.79
CA THR A 16 -33.57 -48.88 -31.40
C THR A 16 -34.78 -49.82 -31.51
N LEU A 17 -35.46 -50.00 -30.37
CA LEU A 17 -36.93 -49.93 -30.34
C LEU A 17 -37.48 -49.50 -28.97
N SER A 18 -37.81 -48.22 -28.84
CA SER A 18 -39.18 -47.78 -28.51
C SER A 18 -39.20 -46.27 -28.31
N LEU A 19 -39.62 -45.55 -29.35
CA LEU A 19 -39.92 -44.12 -29.29
C LEU A 19 -41.45 -43.97 -29.32
N PHE A 20 -42.06 -43.56 -28.22
CA PHE A 20 -43.33 -42.85 -28.28
C PHE A 20 -43.27 -41.60 -27.42
N ARG A 21 -43.28 -40.45 -28.11
CA ARG A 21 -43.27 -39.10 -27.54
C ARG A 21 -44.69 -38.72 -27.13
N PHE A 22 -44.87 -38.00 -26.03
CA PHE A 22 -45.20 -36.55 -26.06
C PHE A 22 -45.27 -35.92 -24.66
N ILE A 23 -44.58 -34.77 -24.51
CA ILE A 23 -44.74 -33.71 -23.48
C ILE A 23 -44.54 -34.07 -21.99
N LEU A 24 -43.37 -33.68 -21.46
CA LEU A 24 -43.29 -32.61 -20.45
C LEU A 24 -42.02 -31.77 -20.67
N LEU A 25 -41.96 -30.57 -20.10
CA LEU A 25 -40.98 -29.53 -20.45
C LEU A 25 -39.60 -29.68 -19.75
N LEU A 26 -38.60 -29.03 -20.38
CA LEU A 26 -37.37 -28.43 -19.81
C LEU A 26 -37.23 -28.45 -18.27
N VAL A 27 -36.08 -28.92 -17.76
CA VAL A 27 -35.20 -28.22 -16.76
C VAL A 27 -33.87 -28.99 -16.55
N ALA A 28 -32.78 -28.23 -16.61
CA ALA A 28 -31.42 -28.40 -16.02
C ALA A 28 -30.65 -29.75 -16.05
N SER A 29 -29.49 -29.71 -16.73
CA SER A 29 -28.32 -30.57 -16.44
C SER A 29 -27.41 -29.96 -15.35
N PRO A 30 -26.76 -30.75 -14.46
CA PRO A 30 -25.79 -30.25 -13.48
C PRO A 30 -24.43 -29.94 -14.14
N ILE A 31 -24.02 -28.68 -14.25
CA ILE A 31 -23.23 -27.88 -13.28
C ILE A 31 -21.76 -28.38 -13.14
N PHE A 32 -20.86 -27.70 -13.85
CA PHE A 32 -19.41 -27.80 -13.70
C PHE A 32 -18.90 -27.08 -12.44
N SER A 33 -17.74 -27.51 -11.94
CA SER A 33 -17.14 -27.03 -10.68
C SER A 33 -16.55 -25.61 -10.81
N ALA A 34 -16.48 -24.82 -9.72
CA ALA A 34 -16.00 -23.43 -9.75
C ALA A 34 -15.14 -23.00 -8.52
N ALA A 35 -14.28 -22.01 -8.77
CA ALA A 35 -13.15 -21.42 -7.98
C ALA A 35 -11.74 -21.78 -8.51
N LEU A 36 -11.03 -22.84 -8.09
CA LEU A 36 -9.93 -23.35 -8.96
C LEU A 36 -10.43 -24.25 -10.08
N ALA A 37 -11.65 -24.78 -9.99
CA ALA A 37 -12.32 -25.23 -11.19
C ALA A 37 -12.84 -24.05 -12.05
N VAL A 38 -12.73 -22.80 -11.57
CA VAL A 38 -12.73 -21.62 -12.44
C VAL A 38 -11.32 -21.39 -13.02
N SER A 39 -10.25 -21.42 -12.24
CA SER A 39 -8.88 -21.25 -12.82
C SER A 39 -8.38 -22.42 -13.71
N MET A 40 -8.93 -23.62 -13.57
CA MET A 40 -8.58 -24.84 -14.33
C MET A 40 -9.69 -25.39 -15.22
N THR A 41 -10.97 -25.05 -14.98
CA THR A 41 -12.09 -25.40 -15.88
C THR A 41 -12.80 -24.18 -16.50
N LEU A 42 -12.42 -22.95 -16.15
CA LEU A 42 -12.32 -21.83 -17.12
C LEU A 42 -10.91 -21.73 -17.68
N GLY A 43 -10.27 -22.87 -17.96
CA GLY A 43 -9.75 -23.00 -19.32
C GLY A 43 -10.93 -22.89 -20.28
N VAL A 44 -11.42 -21.66 -20.51
CA VAL A 44 -12.35 -21.41 -21.62
C VAL A 44 -11.57 -21.82 -22.84
N ALA A 45 -12.02 -22.88 -23.52
CA ALA A 45 -11.48 -23.22 -24.82
C ALA A 45 -11.43 -21.94 -25.66
N GLN A 46 -10.37 -21.72 -26.43
CA GLN A 46 -10.31 -20.57 -27.33
C GLN A 46 -11.66 -20.48 -28.07
N PRO A 47 -12.36 -19.32 -28.04
CA PRO A 47 -13.65 -19.18 -28.69
C PRO A 47 -13.55 -19.73 -30.10
N GLU A 48 -14.50 -20.56 -30.54
CA GLU A 48 -14.36 -21.28 -31.81
C GLU A 48 -14.07 -20.31 -32.96
N GLY A 49 -12.93 -20.51 -33.63
CA GLY A 49 -12.42 -19.63 -34.69
C GLY A 49 -11.43 -18.54 -34.24
N TRP A 50 -11.15 -18.37 -32.94
CA TRP A 50 -10.15 -17.42 -32.44
C TRP A 50 -8.75 -18.05 -32.33
N THR A 51 -7.75 -17.41 -32.93
CA THR A 51 -6.34 -17.77 -32.79
C THR A 51 -5.56 -16.61 -32.18
N TYR A 52 -4.67 -16.88 -31.22
CA TYR A 52 -3.80 -15.84 -30.69
C TYR A 52 -2.71 -15.46 -31.71
N PRO A 53 -2.30 -14.18 -31.79
CA PRO A 53 -1.09 -13.79 -32.48
C PRO A 53 0.11 -14.63 -32.04
N GLN A 54 1.05 -14.87 -32.95
CA GLN A 54 2.28 -15.59 -32.61
C GLN A 54 3.09 -14.79 -31.57
N PRO A 55 3.81 -15.46 -30.65
CA PRO A 55 4.67 -14.76 -29.70
C PRO A 55 5.72 -13.93 -30.43
N GLN A 56 5.82 -12.64 -30.13
CA GLN A 56 6.81 -11.73 -30.73
C GLN A 56 8.21 -11.86 -30.11
N THR A 57 8.50 -12.98 -29.43
CA THR A 57 9.62 -13.11 -28.49
C THR A 57 10.96 -12.72 -29.10
N PRO A 58 11.65 -11.67 -28.58
CA PRO A 58 13.04 -11.40 -28.92
C PRO A 58 13.91 -12.61 -28.60
N GLN A 59 14.82 -12.98 -29.51
CA GLN A 59 15.64 -14.20 -29.42
C GLN A 59 16.66 -14.22 -28.27
N THR A 60 16.66 -13.22 -27.39
CA THR A 60 17.72 -12.94 -26.40
C THR A 60 17.19 -12.60 -24.99
N ILE A 61 15.92 -12.88 -24.67
CA ILE A 61 15.41 -12.72 -23.29
C ILE A 61 16.04 -13.76 -22.36
N SER A 62 16.61 -13.32 -21.24
CA SER A 62 17.17 -14.18 -20.19
C SER A 62 16.09 -15.05 -19.55
N LYS A 63 16.43 -16.32 -19.26
CA LYS A 63 15.44 -17.36 -18.91
C LYS A 63 14.68 -17.09 -17.61
N ASP A 64 15.38 -16.59 -16.60
CA ASP A 64 14.88 -16.47 -15.23
C ASP A 64 14.86 -15.03 -14.70
N ASN A 65 15.40 -14.07 -15.45
CA ASN A 65 15.50 -12.68 -14.99
C ASN A 65 15.46 -11.69 -16.15
N VAL A 66 14.59 -10.67 -16.04
CA VAL A 66 14.54 -9.53 -16.96
C VAL A 66 14.37 -8.25 -16.16
N ASP A 67 15.11 -7.20 -16.51
CA ASP A 67 15.11 -5.93 -15.78
C ASP A 67 14.61 -4.80 -16.70
N TYR A 68 13.39 -4.34 -16.46
CA TYR A 68 12.77 -3.24 -17.21
C TYR A 68 12.88 -1.89 -16.48
N ARG A 69 13.63 -1.79 -15.37
CA ARG A 69 13.64 -0.57 -14.54
C ARG A 69 14.19 0.66 -15.26
N ALA A 70 15.12 0.47 -16.19
CA ALA A 70 15.60 1.52 -17.08
C ALA A 70 14.53 2.07 -18.06
N GLN A 71 13.38 1.40 -18.17
CA GLN A 71 12.25 1.77 -19.03
C GLN A 71 11.01 2.17 -18.21
N GLY A 72 11.13 2.31 -16.88
CA GLY A 72 10.00 2.54 -15.97
C GLY A 72 9.17 1.30 -15.65
N GLY A 73 9.66 0.11 -15.98
CA GLY A 73 9.05 -1.18 -15.65
C GLY A 73 9.68 -1.86 -14.42
N PRO A 74 9.18 -3.03 -14.02
CA PRO A 74 9.73 -3.80 -12.91
C PRO A 74 10.96 -4.63 -13.32
N ARG A 75 11.75 -5.05 -12.33
CA ARG A 75 12.61 -6.23 -12.47
C ARG A 75 11.79 -7.48 -12.12
N LEU A 76 11.78 -8.45 -13.04
CA LEU A 76 11.04 -9.70 -12.94
C LEU A 76 12.04 -10.86 -12.84
N THR A 77 11.97 -11.63 -11.75
CA THR A 77 12.89 -12.73 -11.47
C THR A 77 12.14 -14.00 -11.05
N TYR A 78 12.55 -15.16 -11.54
CA TYR A 78 12.06 -16.46 -11.10
C TYR A 78 12.96 -17.03 -9.99
N LEU A 79 12.37 -17.31 -8.82
CA LEU A 79 13.04 -18.01 -7.73
C LEU A 79 12.58 -19.45 -7.67
N TRP A 80 13.53 -20.37 -7.81
CA TRP A 80 13.30 -21.81 -7.82
C TRP A 80 13.48 -22.40 -6.42
N CYS A 81 12.61 -23.33 -6.05
CA CYS A 81 12.73 -24.07 -4.80
C CYS A 81 13.94 -25.01 -4.82
N GLU A 82 14.70 -25.08 -3.72
CA GLU A 82 15.86 -25.98 -3.55
C GLU A 82 15.51 -27.47 -3.70
N LYS A 83 14.21 -27.80 -3.61
CA LYS A 83 13.65 -29.11 -3.90
C LYS A 83 12.63 -28.97 -5.03
N GLU A 84 12.71 -29.86 -6.01
CA GLU A 84 11.82 -29.85 -7.17
C GLU A 84 10.34 -29.84 -6.76
N LEU A 85 9.56 -28.92 -7.34
CA LEU A 85 8.12 -28.83 -7.14
C LEU A 85 7.40 -29.52 -8.30
N SER A 86 6.61 -30.56 -8.00
CA SER A 86 5.88 -31.36 -8.99
C SER A 86 4.38 -31.37 -8.71
N GLY A 87 3.57 -31.58 -9.77
CA GLY A 87 2.10 -31.52 -9.72
C GLY A 87 1.51 -30.23 -10.27
N GLN A 88 0.31 -29.87 -9.83
CA GLN A 88 -0.51 -28.72 -10.28
C GLN A 88 -1.29 -28.15 -9.08
N SER A 89 -1.79 -26.91 -9.13
CA SER A 89 -2.52 -26.27 -7.99
C SER A 89 -1.73 -26.23 -6.68
N LEU A 90 -0.42 -25.98 -6.75
CA LEU A 90 0.50 -26.22 -5.64
C LEU A 90 0.17 -25.39 -4.40
N TYR A 91 0.26 -24.07 -4.52
CA TYR A 91 0.03 -23.12 -3.44
C TYR A 91 -0.98 -22.07 -3.87
N LEU A 92 -1.90 -21.72 -2.97
CA LEU A 92 -3.11 -20.97 -3.32
C LEU A 92 -3.24 -19.63 -2.58
N GLY A 93 -2.18 -19.25 -1.88
CA GLY A 93 -2.06 -18.03 -1.10
C GLY A 93 -0.75 -18.08 -0.33
N ALA A 94 -0.35 -16.96 0.25
CA ALA A 94 0.77 -16.87 1.16
C ALA A 94 0.53 -15.74 2.14
N GLU A 95 1.35 -15.68 3.19
CA GLU A 95 1.32 -14.62 4.19
C GLU A 95 2.74 -14.32 4.67
N VAL A 96 3.02 -13.07 5.04
CA VAL A 96 4.31 -12.67 5.62
C VAL A 96 4.32 -13.01 7.11
N GLY A 97 5.29 -13.80 7.57
CA GLY A 97 5.49 -14.18 8.96
C GLY A 97 6.02 -13.06 9.85
N CYS A 98 6.03 -13.29 11.16
CA CYS A 98 6.64 -12.35 12.12
C CYS A 98 8.18 -12.28 12.01
N ASP A 99 8.80 -13.19 11.27
CA ASP A 99 10.23 -13.25 10.92
C ASP A 99 10.55 -12.62 9.54
N GLU A 100 9.56 -11.96 8.92
CA GLU A 100 9.62 -11.32 7.60
C GLU A 100 9.75 -12.28 6.40
N LYS A 101 9.69 -13.59 6.62
CA LYS A 101 9.65 -14.60 5.56
C LYS A 101 8.23 -14.82 5.07
N ILE A 102 8.08 -15.38 3.88
CA ILE A 102 6.76 -15.64 3.27
C ILE A 102 6.45 -17.13 3.36
N TYR A 103 5.24 -17.45 3.83
CA TYR A 103 4.76 -18.82 4.03
C TYR A 103 3.62 -19.12 3.05
N CYS A 104 3.88 -19.92 2.02
CA CYS A 104 2.87 -20.27 1.02
C CYS A 104 1.98 -21.42 1.50
N ILE A 105 0.67 -21.19 1.43
CA ILE A 105 -0.37 -22.09 1.92
C ILE A 105 -0.62 -23.23 0.90
N PRO A 106 -0.41 -24.51 1.31
CA PRO A 106 -0.48 -25.63 0.39
C PRO A 106 -1.91 -26.00 -0.04
N GLY A 107 -2.20 -25.83 -1.33
CA GLY A 107 -3.39 -26.37 -1.98
C GLY A 107 -3.22 -27.86 -2.26
N HIS A 108 -2.48 -28.19 -3.33
CA HIS A 108 -2.08 -29.55 -3.68
C HIS A 108 -0.68 -29.90 -3.18
N ALA A 109 0.18 -28.90 -2.97
CA ALA A 109 1.51 -29.14 -2.43
C ALA A 109 1.42 -29.92 -1.10
N PRO A 110 2.35 -30.85 -0.85
CA PRO A 110 2.30 -31.66 0.37
C PRO A 110 2.83 -30.90 1.60
N GLN A 111 3.59 -29.81 1.42
CA GLN A 111 4.28 -29.10 2.51
C GLN A 111 4.11 -27.59 2.32
N VAL A 112 4.43 -26.80 3.34
CA VAL A 112 4.48 -25.33 3.24
C VAL A 112 5.75 -24.92 2.47
N LEU A 113 5.63 -23.95 1.56
CA LEU A 113 6.80 -23.29 0.96
C LEU A 113 7.20 -22.12 1.85
N VAL A 114 8.49 -21.91 2.08
CA VAL A 114 9.02 -20.74 2.78
C VAL A 114 9.99 -20.00 1.87
N ILE A 115 9.75 -18.71 1.68
CA ILE A 115 10.61 -17.81 0.91
C ILE A 115 11.30 -16.87 1.90
N ASP A 116 12.63 -16.94 1.95
CA ASP A 116 13.44 -16.03 2.73
C ASP A 116 13.67 -14.74 1.92
N THR A 117 13.01 -13.66 2.34
CA THR A 117 12.96 -12.36 1.62
C THR A 117 14.27 -11.57 1.68
N LYS A 118 15.27 -12.03 2.45
CA LYS A 118 16.60 -11.41 2.58
C LYS A 118 17.65 -12.10 1.73
N THR A 119 17.47 -13.40 1.47
CA THR A 119 18.39 -14.24 0.69
C THR A 119 17.81 -14.77 -0.62
N ASP A 120 16.54 -14.45 -0.91
CA ASP A 120 15.73 -14.99 -2.02
C ASP A 120 15.70 -16.55 -2.08
N ARG A 121 16.02 -17.23 -0.96
CA ARG A 121 16.01 -18.70 -0.87
C ARG A 121 14.59 -19.24 -0.71
N VAL A 122 14.26 -20.29 -1.49
CA VAL A 122 12.94 -20.93 -1.49
C VAL A 122 13.06 -22.38 -1.01
N THR A 123 12.39 -22.71 0.09
CA THR A 123 12.55 -23.98 0.82
C THR A 123 11.19 -24.60 1.22
N LEU A 124 11.19 -25.85 1.73
CA LEU A 124 9.99 -26.55 2.21
C LEU A 124 10.03 -26.74 3.73
N MET A 125 8.91 -26.49 4.40
CA MET A 125 8.72 -26.59 5.85
C MET A 125 7.54 -27.52 6.23
N GLY A 126 7.63 -28.12 7.42
CA GLY A 126 6.54 -28.89 8.04
C GLY A 126 6.40 -30.32 7.52
N PRO A 127 5.42 -31.09 8.06
CA PRO A 127 5.16 -32.46 7.65
C PRO A 127 4.45 -32.51 6.30
N LYS A 128 4.53 -33.67 5.62
CA LYS A 128 3.78 -33.91 4.38
C LYS A 128 2.30 -34.17 4.69
N MET A 129 1.44 -33.27 4.24
CA MET A 129 -0.02 -33.32 4.30
C MET A 129 -0.60 -33.52 2.89
N PRO A 130 -0.81 -34.78 2.45
CA PRO A 130 -1.38 -35.06 1.14
C PRO A 130 -2.85 -34.63 1.05
N GLY A 131 -3.31 -34.32 -0.17
CA GLY A 131 -4.69 -33.91 -0.43
C GLY A 131 -4.77 -32.82 -1.50
N LYS A 132 -5.94 -32.70 -2.14
CA LYS A 132 -6.26 -31.69 -3.14
C LYS A 132 -6.96 -30.48 -2.50
N PHE A 133 -6.80 -29.31 -3.12
CA PHE A 133 -7.25 -27.97 -2.71
C PHE A 133 -7.43 -27.77 -1.19
N LYS A 134 -6.45 -28.19 -0.37
CA LYS A 134 -6.64 -28.32 1.09
C LYS A 134 -6.98 -26.98 1.73
N TRP A 135 -6.12 -25.99 1.53
CA TRP A 135 -6.25 -24.64 2.06
C TRP A 135 -6.01 -23.60 0.95
N LEU A 136 -6.68 -22.45 1.05
CA LEU A 136 -6.58 -21.36 0.07
C LEU A 136 -5.67 -20.22 0.54
N ARG A 137 -6.18 -19.37 1.43
CA ARG A 137 -5.51 -18.13 1.87
C ARG A 137 -4.87 -18.31 3.25
N GLY A 138 -3.83 -17.52 3.52
CA GLY A 138 -3.23 -17.38 4.85
C GLY A 138 -3.76 -16.11 5.52
N ILE A 139 -3.77 -16.09 6.86
CA ILE A 139 -4.02 -14.89 7.67
C ILE A 139 -3.08 -14.95 8.88
N ARG A 140 -2.27 -13.91 9.09
CA ARG A 140 -1.40 -13.82 10.27
C ARG A 140 -2.10 -13.19 11.47
N CYS A 141 -1.98 -13.83 12.63
CA CYS A 141 -2.29 -13.26 13.93
C CYS A 141 -1.06 -13.44 14.83
N GLY A 142 -0.31 -12.36 15.08
CA GLY A 142 0.93 -12.41 15.86
C GLY A 142 1.97 -13.33 15.23
N GLU A 143 2.35 -14.37 15.97
CA GLU A 143 3.36 -15.38 15.58
C GLU A 143 2.77 -16.56 14.78
N VAL A 144 1.46 -16.56 14.53
CA VAL A 144 0.74 -17.66 13.88
C VAL A 144 0.16 -17.24 12.55
N ILE A 145 0.24 -18.13 11.55
CA ILE A 145 -0.49 -18.01 10.28
C ILE A 145 -1.54 -19.13 10.22
N TYR A 146 -2.79 -18.74 9.99
CA TYR A 146 -3.93 -19.64 9.80
C TYR A 146 -4.23 -19.79 8.30
N GLY A 147 -4.17 -21.02 7.79
CA GLY A 147 -4.56 -21.34 6.41
C GLY A 147 -6.02 -21.78 6.34
N LEU A 148 -6.83 -21.06 5.55
CA LEU A 148 -8.28 -21.24 5.55
C LEU A 148 -8.71 -22.51 4.81
N PRO A 149 -9.58 -23.36 5.40
CA PRO A 149 -9.96 -24.65 4.82
C PRO A 149 -10.82 -24.49 3.57
N CYS A 150 -10.41 -25.13 2.49
CA CYS A 150 -11.16 -25.18 1.24
C CYS A 150 -11.75 -26.57 1.02
N HIS A 151 -10.90 -27.58 0.82
CA HIS A 151 -11.30 -29.00 0.84
C HIS A 151 -10.96 -29.66 2.18
N ALA A 152 -9.92 -29.19 2.89
CA ALA A 152 -9.53 -29.73 4.19
C ALA A 152 -10.66 -29.66 5.23
N ASP A 153 -10.72 -30.67 6.09
CA ASP A 153 -11.66 -30.83 7.20
C ASP A 153 -11.30 -30.01 8.46
N GLY A 154 -10.17 -29.31 8.43
CA GLY A 154 -9.67 -28.48 9.54
C GLY A 154 -8.79 -27.33 9.06
N VAL A 155 -8.59 -26.34 9.93
CA VAL A 155 -7.79 -25.13 9.66
C VAL A 155 -6.31 -25.46 9.73
N LEU A 156 -5.49 -24.99 8.78
CA LEU A 156 -4.04 -25.10 8.90
C LEU A 156 -3.53 -24.08 9.92
N LYS A 157 -2.67 -24.50 10.86
CA LYS A 157 -1.97 -23.60 11.77
C LYS A 157 -0.46 -23.74 11.61
N ILE A 158 0.22 -22.64 11.28
CA ILE A 158 1.67 -22.51 11.18
C ILE A 158 2.13 -21.59 12.31
N HIS A 159 2.92 -22.09 13.25
CA HIS A 159 3.59 -21.28 14.27
C HIS A 159 4.98 -20.89 13.77
N VAL A 160 5.16 -19.62 13.41
CA VAL A 160 6.34 -19.13 12.67
C VAL A 160 7.64 -19.32 13.47
N PRO A 161 7.77 -18.92 14.76
CA PRO A 161 9.04 -19.01 15.50
C PRO A 161 9.59 -20.44 15.68
N THR A 162 8.72 -21.46 15.71
CA THR A 162 9.15 -22.86 15.89
C THR A 162 9.06 -23.69 14.61
N GLY A 163 8.52 -23.13 13.52
CA GLY A 163 8.20 -23.88 12.30
C GLY A 163 7.19 -25.01 12.49
N GLN A 164 6.45 -25.05 13.61
CA GLN A 164 5.45 -26.09 13.85
C GLN A 164 4.25 -25.88 12.93
N VAL A 165 3.90 -26.90 12.16
CA VAL A 165 2.74 -26.91 11.26
C VAL A 165 1.80 -28.03 11.71
N ARG A 166 0.54 -27.67 12.02
CA ARG A 166 -0.51 -28.59 12.48
C ARG A 166 -1.88 -28.25 11.88
N LYS A 167 -2.86 -29.12 12.08
CA LYS A 167 -4.27 -28.87 11.77
C LYS A 167 -5.03 -28.56 13.07
N LEU A 168 -5.97 -27.62 13.03
CA LEU A 168 -7.00 -27.44 14.06
C LEU A 168 -8.30 -28.03 13.53
N ASP A 169 -8.98 -28.82 14.33
CA ASP A 169 -10.24 -29.43 13.95
C ASP A 169 -11.38 -28.40 13.92
N ILE A 170 -12.45 -28.71 13.20
CA ILE A 170 -13.70 -27.92 13.16
C ILE A 170 -14.79 -28.81 13.76
N PRO A 171 -15.62 -28.30 14.69
CA PRO A 171 -16.53 -29.12 15.50
C PRO A 171 -17.80 -29.54 14.75
N TYR A 172 -17.66 -30.16 13.57
CA TYR A 172 -18.79 -30.60 12.74
C TYR A 172 -19.73 -31.56 13.49
N GLU A 173 -19.19 -32.58 14.15
CA GLU A 173 -19.94 -33.58 14.92
C GLU A 173 -20.70 -32.97 16.10
N GLN A 174 -20.13 -31.95 16.75
CA GLN A 174 -20.75 -31.29 17.89
C GLN A 174 -21.82 -30.26 17.44
N PHE A 175 -21.59 -29.58 16.31
CA PHE A 175 -22.51 -28.58 15.78
C PHE A 175 -23.74 -29.23 15.11
N TYR A 176 -23.55 -30.35 14.41
CA TYR A 176 -24.62 -31.14 13.80
C TYR A 176 -24.89 -32.43 14.60
N ALA A 177 -24.96 -32.32 15.93
CA ALA A 177 -25.14 -33.49 16.81
C ALA A 177 -26.41 -34.31 16.50
N ASP A 178 -27.45 -33.65 16.00
CA ASP A 178 -28.74 -34.26 15.61
C ASP A 178 -28.74 -34.84 14.17
N ASP A 179 -27.71 -34.56 13.36
CA ASP A 179 -27.61 -35.02 11.96
C ASP A 179 -26.16 -35.40 11.59
N VAL A 180 -25.83 -36.66 11.87
CA VAL A 180 -24.50 -37.26 11.62
C VAL A 180 -24.16 -37.33 10.13
N GLU A 181 -25.16 -37.50 9.26
CA GLU A 181 -24.94 -37.54 7.80
C GLU A 181 -24.59 -36.15 7.26
N LEU A 182 -25.30 -35.11 7.71
CA LEU A 182 -24.97 -33.72 7.40
C LEU A 182 -23.63 -33.30 8.00
N ALA A 183 -23.29 -33.75 9.22
CA ALA A 183 -21.97 -33.53 9.82
C ALA A 183 -20.84 -34.05 8.91
N ALA A 184 -20.97 -35.30 8.45
CA ALA A 184 -20.02 -35.92 7.53
C ALA A 184 -19.99 -35.22 6.17
N ALA A 185 -21.15 -34.86 5.61
CA ALA A 185 -21.25 -34.15 4.34
C ALA A 185 -20.61 -32.76 4.39
N GLN A 186 -20.83 -31.99 5.45
CA GLN A 186 -20.22 -30.66 5.64
C GLN A 186 -18.71 -30.75 5.92
N ARG A 187 -18.24 -31.79 6.61
CA ARG A 187 -16.80 -32.06 6.78
C ARG A 187 -16.12 -32.33 5.45
N GLN A 188 -16.73 -33.16 4.60
CA GLN A 188 -16.20 -33.54 3.27
C GLN A 188 -16.57 -32.58 2.14
N GLN A 189 -17.37 -31.53 2.39
CA GLN A 189 -17.78 -30.55 1.40
C GLN A 189 -16.55 -29.95 0.70
N GLU A 190 -16.56 -29.91 -0.63
CA GLU A 190 -15.53 -29.20 -1.39
C GLU A 190 -15.82 -27.68 -1.42
N TRP A 191 -14.78 -26.86 -1.57
CA TRP A 191 -14.92 -25.41 -1.73
C TRP A 191 -15.67 -24.72 -0.56
N LYS A 192 -15.39 -25.15 0.67
CA LYS A 192 -16.06 -24.65 1.89
C LYS A 192 -15.97 -23.14 2.03
N TYR A 193 -14.74 -22.62 2.15
CA TYR A 193 -14.46 -21.20 2.32
C TYR A 193 -13.47 -20.71 1.27
N HIS A 194 -13.72 -19.57 0.62
CA HIS A 194 -12.85 -19.04 -0.44
C HIS A 194 -11.81 -18.03 0.07
N GLY A 195 -12.14 -17.36 1.17
CA GLY A 195 -11.33 -16.35 1.82
C GLY A 195 -11.90 -16.05 3.19
N GLY A 196 -11.36 -15.04 3.85
CA GLY A 196 -11.75 -14.61 5.18
C GLY A 196 -10.91 -13.41 5.59
N THR A 197 -11.24 -12.82 6.72
CA THR A 197 -10.47 -11.70 7.29
C THR A 197 -10.65 -11.68 8.81
N ILE A 198 -9.80 -10.91 9.50
CA ILE A 198 -9.93 -10.63 10.93
C ILE A 198 -11.03 -9.57 11.10
N SER A 199 -11.97 -9.78 12.03
CA SER A 199 -12.87 -8.70 12.45
C SER A 199 -12.13 -7.76 13.40
N PRO A 200 -12.17 -6.43 13.17
CA PRO A 200 -11.58 -5.47 14.09
C PRO A 200 -12.33 -5.40 15.44
N LEU A 201 -13.56 -5.95 15.51
CA LEU A 201 -14.43 -5.84 16.69
C LEU A 201 -14.08 -6.85 17.79
N ASP A 202 -13.57 -8.04 17.46
CA ASP A 202 -13.18 -9.08 18.43
C ASP A 202 -11.81 -9.72 18.20
N GLY A 203 -11.16 -9.43 17.06
CA GLY A 203 -9.88 -10.01 16.68
C GLY A 203 -9.96 -11.45 16.17
N CYS A 204 -11.16 -12.02 15.99
CA CYS A 204 -11.34 -13.35 15.44
C CYS A 204 -11.30 -13.34 13.91
N ILE A 205 -10.90 -14.46 13.31
CA ILE A 205 -10.96 -14.67 11.86
C ILE A 205 -12.35 -15.19 11.50
N TYR A 206 -12.97 -14.62 10.47
CA TYR A 206 -14.22 -15.11 9.90
C TYR A 206 -14.00 -15.54 8.43
N CYS A 207 -14.28 -16.81 8.16
CA CYS A 207 -14.13 -17.44 6.85
C CYS A 207 -15.44 -17.33 6.05
N ILE A 208 -15.37 -16.80 4.83
CA ILE A 208 -16.53 -16.54 3.99
C ILE A 208 -17.03 -17.84 3.32
N PRO A 209 -18.27 -18.29 3.60
CA PRO A 209 -18.78 -19.57 3.16
C PRO A 209 -19.12 -19.54 1.66
N GLN A 210 -18.29 -20.21 0.87
CA GLN A 210 -18.47 -20.27 -0.58
C GLN A 210 -19.45 -21.40 -0.95
N SER A 211 -19.21 -22.61 -0.46
CA SER A 211 -20.15 -23.75 -0.52
C SER A 211 -20.47 -24.36 0.85
N ALA A 212 -19.79 -23.96 1.93
CA ALA A 212 -20.19 -24.31 3.30
C ALA A 212 -21.58 -23.72 3.64
N LEU A 213 -22.33 -24.38 4.51
CA LEU A 213 -23.63 -23.86 4.99
C LEU A 213 -23.50 -22.74 6.02
N HIS A 214 -22.45 -22.72 6.84
CA HIS A 214 -22.28 -21.74 7.93
C HIS A 214 -20.97 -20.97 7.77
N VAL A 215 -20.88 -19.80 8.38
CA VAL A 215 -19.60 -19.08 8.52
C VAL A 215 -18.74 -19.83 9.55
N LEU A 216 -17.43 -19.96 9.28
CA LEU A 216 -16.46 -20.48 10.25
C LEU A 216 -15.75 -19.31 10.92
N LYS A 217 -15.86 -19.22 12.24
CA LYS A 217 -15.11 -18.33 13.12
C LYS A 217 -13.92 -19.08 13.73
N ILE A 218 -12.77 -18.42 13.84
CA ILE A 218 -11.56 -18.92 14.50
C ILE A 218 -11.08 -17.84 15.48
N ASP A 219 -10.94 -18.18 16.76
CA ASP A 219 -10.34 -17.31 17.76
C ASP A 219 -8.82 -17.57 17.85
N PRO A 220 -7.97 -16.64 17.38
CA PRO A 220 -6.52 -16.82 17.41
C PRO A 220 -5.92 -16.74 18.83
N LYS A 221 -6.67 -16.32 19.85
CA LYS A 221 -6.23 -16.31 21.26
C LYS A 221 -6.32 -17.70 21.90
N THR A 222 -7.26 -18.53 21.47
CA THR A 222 -7.58 -19.83 22.10
C THR A 222 -7.43 -21.04 21.18
N ASP A 223 -7.16 -20.83 19.88
CA ASP A 223 -7.28 -21.83 18.80
C ASP A 223 -8.70 -22.38 18.59
N ALA A 224 -9.72 -21.84 19.27
CA ALA A 224 -11.09 -22.33 19.14
C ALA A 224 -11.66 -22.05 17.75
N THR A 225 -12.30 -23.06 17.16
CA THR A 225 -13.03 -22.96 15.88
C THR A 225 -14.52 -23.18 16.12
N THR A 226 -15.37 -22.37 15.50
CA THR A 226 -16.83 -22.43 15.68
C THR A 226 -17.56 -22.17 14.37
N LEU A 227 -18.62 -22.95 14.10
CA LEU A 227 -19.58 -22.66 13.03
C LEU A 227 -20.66 -21.73 13.60
N ILE A 228 -21.05 -20.70 12.85
CA ILE A 228 -22.00 -19.66 13.32
C ILE A 228 -23.03 -19.27 12.24
N GLY A 229 -24.13 -18.67 12.69
CA GLY A 229 -25.20 -18.15 11.85
C GLY A 229 -26.21 -19.20 11.36
N PRO A 230 -27.22 -18.78 10.60
CA PRO A 230 -28.19 -19.68 9.96
C PRO A 230 -27.56 -20.44 8.78
N PRO A 231 -28.19 -21.52 8.29
CA PRO A 231 -27.78 -22.18 7.04
C PRO A 231 -27.89 -21.25 5.83
N LEU A 232 -26.81 -21.15 5.06
CA LEU A 232 -26.66 -20.36 3.84
C LEU A 232 -26.56 -21.32 2.64
N PRO A 233 -27.68 -21.81 2.07
CA PRO A 233 -27.67 -22.82 1.02
C PRO A 233 -27.13 -22.28 -0.32
N GLY A 234 -26.59 -23.18 -1.14
CA GLY A 234 -26.03 -22.86 -2.46
C GLY A 234 -24.51 -22.95 -2.53
N ARG A 235 -23.99 -22.97 -3.76
CA ARG A 235 -22.56 -23.10 -4.08
C ARG A 235 -22.04 -21.84 -4.76
N TYR A 236 -20.75 -21.58 -4.62
CA TYR A 236 -20.09 -20.42 -5.25
C TYR A 236 -20.71 -19.07 -4.81
N LYS A 237 -21.17 -18.99 -3.54
CA LYS A 237 -22.02 -17.89 -3.06
C LYS A 237 -21.31 -16.53 -3.05
N TRP A 238 -20.17 -16.45 -2.35
CA TRP A 238 -19.37 -15.24 -2.12
C TRP A 238 -17.89 -15.57 -2.20
N TYR A 239 -17.09 -14.70 -2.83
CA TYR A 239 -15.65 -14.88 -3.01
C TYR A 239 -14.88 -13.78 -2.25
N GLY A 240 -14.17 -14.20 -1.19
CA GLY A 240 -13.45 -13.26 -0.32
C GLY A 240 -14.39 -12.48 0.61
N GLY A 241 -13.81 -11.77 1.57
CA GLY A 241 -14.52 -10.93 2.54
C GLY A 241 -13.76 -9.65 2.79
N VAL A 242 -14.46 -8.53 2.84
CA VAL A 242 -13.87 -7.19 2.99
C VAL A 242 -14.46 -6.54 4.25
N VAL A 243 -13.60 -5.98 5.11
CA VAL A 243 -14.04 -5.27 6.32
C VAL A 243 -14.61 -3.91 5.92
N GLY A 244 -15.84 -3.62 6.33
CA GLY A 244 -16.43 -2.29 6.28
C GLY A 244 -15.79 -1.38 7.30
N LYS A 245 -15.30 -0.20 6.89
CA LYS A 245 -14.56 0.71 7.79
C LYS A 245 -15.47 1.43 8.78
N GLN A 246 -16.72 1.67 8.37
CA GLN A 246 -17.72 2.43 9.12
C GLN A 246 -18.33 1.62 10.28
N ASP A 247 -18.45 0.31 10.13
CA ASP A 247 -19.21 -0.56 11.05
C ASP A 247 -18.42 -1.79 11.56
N GLY A 248 -17.21 -2.04 11.03
CA GLY A 248 -16.37 -3.18 11.41
C GLY A 248 -16.90 -4.55 10.97
N ALA A 249 -18.02 -4.60 10.23
CA ALA A 249 -18.59 -5.85 9.73
C ALA A 249 -17.81 -6.35 8.50
N ILE A 250 -17.93 -7.65 8.22
CA ILE A 250 -17.26 -8.30 7.09
C ILE A 250 -18.30 -8.57 6.00
N TYR A 251 -18.04 -8.05 4.81
CA TYR A 251 -18.93 -8.11 3.66
C TYR A 251 -18.45 -9.13 2.62
N GLY A 252 -19.34 -10.02 2.20
CA GLY A 252 -19.16 -10.93 1.07
C GLY A 252 -19.97 -10.48 -0.13
N ILE A 253 -19.32 -10.17 -1.25
CA ILE A 253 -19.99 -9.73 -2.49
C ILE A 253 -20.52 -10.95 -3.27
N PRO A 254 -21.77 -10.91 -3.76
CA PRO A 254 -22.43 -12.07 -4.37
C PRO A 254 -21.80 -12.48 -5.70
N HIS A 255 -21.33 -13.73 -5.77
CA HIS A 255 -20.91 -14.35 -7.03
C HIS A 255 -22.09 -15.11 -7.66
N ASN A 256 -22.57 -16.16 -6.98
CA ASN A 256 -23.82 -16.87 -7.31
C ASN A 256 -24.91 -16.71 -6.23
N SER A 257 -24.62 -16.09 -5.09
CA SER A 257 -25.65 -15.67 -4.13
C SER A 257 -26.58 -14.62 -4.74
N PRO A 258 -27.87 -14.57 -4.35
CA PRO A 258 -28.73 -13.42 -4.59
C PRO A 258 -28.40 -12.21 -3.70
N HIS A 259 -27.83 -12.42 -2.50
CA HIS A 259 -27.65 -11.35 -1.50
C HIS A 259 -26.18 -11.04 -1.23
N VAL A 260 -25.87 -9.80 -0.84
CA VAL A 260 -24.62 -9.43 -0.15
C VAL A 260 -24.66 -10.03 1.27
N LEU A 261 -23.60 -10.75 1.65
CA LEU A 261 -23.44 -11.25 3.02
C LEU A 261 -22.84 -10.15 3.90
N ARG A 262 -23.39 -9.95 5.10
CA ARG A 262 -22.80 -9.09 6.15
C ARG A 262 -22.66 -9.91 7.44
N ILE A 263 -21.44 -10.01 7.95
CA ILE A 263 -21.08 -10.70 9.19
C ILE A 263 -20.61 -9.65 10.21
N MET A 264 -21.38 -9.45 11.26
CA MET A 264 -21.04 -8.56 12.38
C MET A 264 -20.67 -9.42 13.60
N ALA A 265 -19.52 -9.12 14.21
CA ALA A 265 -19.07 -9.85 15.39
C ALA A 265 -20.03 -9.62 16.59
N PRO A 266 -20.19 -10.60 17.50
CA PRO A 266 -19.50 -11.89 17.51
C PRO A 266 -20.09 -12.96 16.56
N ASP A 267 -21.36 -12.83 16.16
CA ASP A 267 -22.13 -13.89 15.47
C ASP A 267 -23.34 -13.41 14.62
N LYS A 268 -23.62 -12.11 14.53
CA LYS A 268 -24.79 -11.56 13.80
C LYS A 268 -24.56 -11.62 12.28
N ILE A 269 -25.31 -12.48 11.60
CA ILE A 269 -25.24 -12.67 10.14
C ILE A 269 -26.52 -12.19 9.47
N THR A 270 -26.38 -11.34 8.44
CA THR A 270 -27.47 -10.71 7.70
C THR A 270 -27.21 -10.76 6.18
N LEU A 271 -28.27 -10.66 5.38
CA LEU A 271 -28.25 -10.78 3.92
C LEU A 271 -28.98 -9.58 3.29
N HIS A 272 -28.35 -8.92 2.31
CA HIS A 272 -28.77 -7.60 1.82
C HIS A 272 -28.91 -7.53 0.29
N GLY A 273 -29.87 -6.73 -0.19
CA GLY A 273 -30.23 -6.62 -1.61
C GLY A 273 -30.88 -7.89 -2.19
N ASP A 274 -31.16 -7.91 -3.50
CA ASP A 274 -31.43 -9.15 -4.26
C ASP A 274 -30.98 -8.98 -5.72
N TYR A 275 -30.03 -9.82 -6.12
CA TYR A 275 -29.37 -9.83 -7.43
C TYR A 275 -29.56 -11.19 -8.13
N GLY A 276 -30.55 -11.98 -7.71
CA GLY A 276 -30.89 -13.29 -8.28
C GLY A 276 -29.85 -14.39 -8.07
N ASN A 277 -30.27 -15.64 -8.21
CA ASN A 277 -29.37 -16.79 -8.07
C ASN A 277 -28.48 -16.99 -9.30
N GLY A 278 -27.22 -17.38 -9.07
CA GLY A 278 -26.27 -17.67 -10.14
C GLY A 278 -25.68 -16.42 -10.82
N GLY A 279 -25.34 -16.57 -12.10
CA GLY A 279 -24.83 -15.51 -12.97
C GLY A 279 -23.31 -15.33 -12.96
N HIS A 280 -22.61 -15.73 -11.90
CA HIS A 280 -21.18 -15.49 -11.67
C HIS A 280 -20.89 -13.97 -11.71
N LYS A 281 -21.75 -13.18 -11.05
CA LYS A 281 -21.92 -11.73 -11.26
C LYS A 281 -20.64 -10.95 -11.02
N TRP A 282 -20.15 -10.98 -9.78
CA TRP A 282 -18.92 -10.31 -9.35
C TRP A 282 -17.92 -11.33 -8.77
N HIS A 283 -16.61 -11.14 -8.98
CA HIS A 283 -15.58 -12.13 -8.57
C HIS A 283 -14.93 -11.85 -7.21
N GLY A 284 -15.25 -10.70 -6.60
CA GLY A 284 -14.67 -10.22 -5.36
C GLY A 284 -14.88 -8.71 -5.23
N ALA A 285 -14.08 -8.06 -4.40
CA ALA A 285 -14.13 -6.61 -4.19
C ALA A 285 -12.80 -6.02 -3.70
N SER A 286 -12.69 -4.70 -3.76
CA SER A 286 -11.67 -3.90 -3.05
C SER A 286 -12.34 -2.77 -2.28
N ALA A 287 -11.79 -2.36 -1.13
CA ALA A 287 -12.28 -1.22 -0.36
C ALA A 287 -11.49 0.04 -0.69
N ALA A 288 -12.18 1.09 -1.15
CA ALA A 288 -11.61 2.41 -1.39
C ALA A 288 -11.25 3.11 -0.06
N PRO A 289 -10.48 4.24 -0.06
CA PRO A 289 -10.06 4.92 1.18
C PRO A 289 -11.22 5.40 2.04
N ASP A 290 -12.30 5.88 1.40
CA ASP A 290 -13.58 6.27 2.01
C ASP A 290 -14.33 5.13 2.73
N GLY A 291 -13.93 3.88 2.51
CA GLY A 291 -14.57 2.68 3.08
C GLY A 291 -15.63 2.04 2.19
N THR A 292 -15.93 2.64 1.04
CA THR A 292 -16.85 2.06 0.05
C THR A 292 -16.23 0.78 -0.54
N ILE A 293 -16.99 -0.31 -0.50
CA ILE A 293 -16.57 -1.61 -1.04
C ILE A 293 -17.04 -1.70 -2.49
N VAL A 294 -16.08 -1.77 -3.40
CA VAL A 294 -16.30 -1.80 -4.85
C VAL A 294 -16.15 -3.22 -5.37
N SER A 295 -17.22 -3.77 -5.92
CA SER A 295 -17.24 -5.11 -6.52
C SER A 295 -16.51 -5.19 -7.87
N VAL A 296 -16.03 -6.39 -8.22
CA VAL A 296 -15.32 -6.65 -9.48
C VAL A 296 -16.25 -7.30 -10.51
N PRO A 297 -16.70 -6.60 -11.57
CA PRO A 297 -17.66 -7.13 -12.55
C PRO A 297 -17.04 -8.26 -13.39
N ALA A 298 -17.49 -9.49 -13.16
CA ALA A 298 -17.05 -10.66 -13.92
C ALA A 298 -17.99 -10.93 -15.08
N ASN A 299 -19.26 -11.19 -14.77
CA ASN A 299 -20.33 -11.33 -15.76
C ASN A 299 -21.38 -10.22 -15.66
N ALA A 300 -21.47 -9.51 -14.53
CA ALA A 300 -22.34 -8.34 -14.40
C ALA A 300 -21.96 -7.22 -15.38
N ASP A 301 -22.94 -6.43 -15.78
CA ASP A 301 -22.80 -5.21 -16.59
C ASP A 301 -22.83 -3.94 -15.70
N SER A 302 -22.56 -4.13 -14.41
CA SER A 302 -22.63 -3.13 -13.35
C SER A 302 -21.51 -3.32 -12.34
N VAL A 303 -21.03 -2.22 -11.76
CA VAL A 303 -20.27 -2.22 -10.52
C VAL A 303 -21.26 -2.00 -9.38
N LEU A 304 -21.39 -2.98 -8.48
CA LEU A 304 -22.05 -2.81 -7.20
C LEU A 304 -21.09 -2.12 -6.21
N PHE A 305 -21.53 -0.98 -5.67
CA PHE A 305 -20.97 -0.30 -4.53
C PHE A 305 -21.73 -0.73 -3.28
N VAL A 306 -21.01 -1.07 -2.22
CA VAL A 306 -21.54 -1.35 -0.89
C VAL A 306 -20.94 -0.34 0.07
N GLU A 307 -21.76 0.55 0.60
CA GLU A 307 -21.39 1.50 1.65
C GLU A 307 -21.73 0.85 3.00
N PRO A 308 -20.72 0.50 3.84
CA PRO A 308 -20.96 -0.17 5.11
C PRO A 308 -21.71 0.72 6.09
N ALA A 309 -22.72 0.17 6.75
CA ALA A 309 -23.53 0.85 7.76
C ALA A 309 -24.26 -0.17 8.65
N ASP A 310 -24.63 0.26 9.86
CA ASP A 310 -25.49 -0.47 10.78
C ASP A 310 -26.78 0.36 11.03
N PRO A 311 -27.99 -0.24 11.00
CA PRO A 311 -28.27 -1.67 10.93
C PRO A 311 -28.02 -2.32 9.55
N GLU A 312 -28.17 -1.57 8.45
CA GLU A 312 -28.19 -2.10 7.08
C GLU A 312 -27.23 -1.28 6.18
N PRO A 313 -26.49 -1.91 5.24
CA PRO A 313 -25.63 -1.22 4.29
C PRO A 313 -26.44 -0.50 3.20
N ILE A 314 -25.85 0.54 2.58
CA ILE A 314 -26.41 1.16 1.38
C ILE A 314 -25.80 0.45 0.15
N LEU A 315 -26.65 0.03 -0.77
CA LEU A 315 -26.27 -0.71 -1.98
C LEU A 315 -26.61 0.14 -3.22
N THR A 316 -25.65 0.33 -4.13
CA THR A 316 -25.89 1.04 -5.40
C THR A 316 -25.19 0.33 -6.54
N GLU A 317 -25.90 0.02 -7.63
CA GLU A 317 -25.28 -0.44 -8.87
C GLU A 317 -25.06 0.72 -9.84
N VAL A 318 -23.90 0.74 -10.50
CA VAL A 318 -23.58 1.65 -11.60
C VAL A 318 -23.21 0.85 -12.84
N SER A 319 -24.04 0.95 -13.88
CA SER A 319 -23.73 0.45 -15.22
C SER A 319 -23.08 1.54 -16.07
N ASN A 320 -22.16 1.15 -16.94
CA ASN A 320 -21.47 2.04 -17.86
C ASN A 320 -20.92 1.22 -19.04
N ASP A 321 -20.93 1.77 -20.26
CA ASP A 321 -20.41 1.09 -21.47
C ASP A 321 -18.92 0.74 -21.38
N ALA A 322 -18.17 1.38 -20.47
CA ALA A 322 -16.81 0.99 -20.16
C ALA A 322 -16.68 -0.45 -19.60
N ILE A 323 -17.73 -0.99 -18.97
CA ILE A 323 -17.75 -2.33 -18.37
C ILE A 323 -17.96 -3.39 -19.47
N GLN A 324 -16.92 -3.62 -20.26
CA GLN A 324 -17.00 -4.46 -21.47
C GLN A 324 -16.17 -5.75 -21.38
N THR A 325 -16.53 -6.73 -22.21
CA THR A 325 -15.69 -7.90 -22.52
C THR A 325 -14.75 -7.57 -23.68
N GLY A 326 -13.66 -8.31 -23.85
CA GLY A 326 -12.81 -8.22 -25.04
C GLY A 326 -13.48 -8.81 -26.29
N ARG A 327 -12.99 -8.40 -27.46
CA ARG A 327 -13.57 -8.65 -28.80
C ARG A 327 -13.74 -10.12 -29.19
N HIS A 328 -13.02 -11.00 -28.52
CA HIS A 328 -13.06 -12.45 -28.69
C HIS A 328 -14.34 -13.10 -28.12
N ARG A 329 -15.23 -12.33 -27.47
CA ARG A 329 -16.49 -12.84 -26.89
C ARG A 329 -17.70 -12.05 -27.36
N THR A 330 -18.80 -12.77 -27.56
CA THR A 330 -20.14 -12.20 -27.83
C THR A 330 -21.12 -12.42 -26.67
N ASP A 331 -20.70 -13.10 -25.59
CA ASP A 331 -21.57 -13.50 -24.47
C ASP A 331 -21.54 -12.56 -23.26
N GLY A 332 -20.72 -11.50 -23.29
CA GLY A 332 -20.60 -10.50 -22.23
C GLY A 332 -19.85 -10.94 -20.96
N LYS A 333 -19.22 -12.12 -20.95
CA LYS A 333 -18.71 -12.76 -19.72
C LYS A 333 -17.21 -12.62 -19.47
N TYR A 334 -16.82 -12.85 -18.22
CA TYR A 334 -15.43 -12.90 -17.74
C TYR A 334 -14.62 -11.62 -17.97
N LYS A 335 -15.28 -10.46 -17.84
CA LYS A 335 -14.70 -9.13 -18.07
C LYS A 335 -13.47 -8.86 -17.19
N TYR A 336 -13.66 -8.85 -15.86
CA TYR A 336 -12.64 -8.58 -14.84
C TYR A 336 -12.70 -9.64 -13.72
N LEU A 337 -11.55 -10.05 -13.17
CA LEU A 337 -11.49 -11.10 -12.12
C LEU A 337 -10.73 -10.72 -10.85
N GLY A 338 -10.09 -9.56 -10.79
CA GLY A 338 -9.55 -9.01 -9.55
C GLY A 338 -9.60 -7.49 -9.55
N ALA A 339 -9.36 -6.87 -8.40
CA ALA A 339 -9.15 -5.43 -8.31
C ALA A 339 -8.24 -5.08 -7.14
N MET A 340 -7.66 -3.87 -7.18
CA MET A 340 -7.01 -3.29 -6.01
C MET A 340 -7.19 -1.77 -6.00
N THR A 341 -7.32 -1.22 -4.79
CA THR A 341 -7.31 0.22 -4.53
C THR A 341 -5.91 0.81 -4.70
N GLY A 342 -5.79 1.81 -5.57
CA GLY A 342 -4.56 2.59 -5.77
C GLY A 342 -4.31 3.61 -4.65
N THR A 343 -3.15 4.25 -4.67
CA THR A 343 -2.78 5.28 -3.67
C THR A 343 -3.47 6.63 -3.88
N ASP A 344 -3.98 6.85 -5.08
CA ASP A 344 -4.90 7.92 -5.47
C ASP A 344 -6.34 7.70 -4.96
N GLY A 345 -6.60 6.53 -4.37
CA GLY A 345 -7.88 6.18 -3.77
C GLY A 345 -8.91 5.58 -4.72
N LYS A 346 -8.58 5.44 -6.00
CA LYS A 346 -9.44 4.82 -7.01
C LYS A 346 -9.27 3.30 -7.00
N VAL A 347 -10.31 2.56 -7.41
CA VAL A 347 -10.26 1.10 -7.51
C VAL A 347 -10.00 0.69 -8.95
N TYR A 348 -8.99 -0.14 -9.15
CA TYR A 348 -8.57 -0.62 -10.46
C TYR A 348 -8.93 -2.09 -10.64
N CYS A 349 -9.89 -2.39 -11.50
CA CYS A 349 -10.30 -3.75 -11.84
C CYS A 349 -9.44 -4.31 -12.99
N PHE A 350 -8.85 -5.48 -12.76
CA PHE A 350 -7.88 -6.10 -13.66
C PHE A 350 -8.57 -6.87 -14.78
N PRO A 351 -8.22 -6.60 -16.06
CA PRO A 351 -8.84 -7.25 -17.20
C PRO A 351 -8.52 -8.75 -17.22
N SER A 352 -9.56 -9.59 -17.23
CA SER A 352 -9.40 -11.02 -17.52
C SER A 352 -9.67 -11.25 -19.00
N GLY A 353 -10.93 -11.05 -19.41
CA GLY A 353 -11.38 -11.01 -20.81
C GLY A 353 -11.39 -9.61 -21.40
N SER A 354 -11.58 -8.55 -20.60
CA SER A 354 -11.58 -7.16 -21.10
C SER A 354 -10.22 -6.75 -21.71
N GLU A 355 -10.22 -5.74 -22.57
CA GLU A 355 -9.02 -5.18 -23.23
C GLU A 355 -8.53 -3.88 -22.61
N TYR A 356 -9.16 -3.44 -21.52
CA TYR A 356 -8.82 -2.22 -20.79
C TYR A 356 -8.78 -2.49 -19.29
N VAL A 357 -8.03 -1.67 -18.55
CA VAL A 357 -8.21 -1.57 -17.09
C VAL A 357 -9.43 -0.69 -16.83
N LEU A 358 -10.32 -1.16 -15.96
CA LEU A 358 -11.46 -0.37 -15.52
C LEU A 358 -11.10 0.35 -14.23
N GLN A 359 -11.16 1.68 -14.25
CA GLN A 359 -11.07 2.52 -13.07
C GLN A 359 -12.47 2.80 -12.53
N VAL A 360 -12.62 2.71 -11.21
CA VAL A 360 -13.79 3.13 -10.45
C VAL A 360 -13.37 4.19 -9.44
N ASP A 361 -13.97 5.36 -9.54
CA ASP A 361 -13.78 6.48 -8.61
C ASP A 361 -15.01 6.57 -7.69
N THR A 362 -14.83 6.32 -6.39
CA THR A 362 -15.95 6.24 -5.45
C THR A 362 -16.51 7.59 -5.05
N ALA A 363 -15.67 8.64 -5.03
CA ALA A 363 -16.07 10.00 -4.69
C ALA A 363 -17.00 10.63 -5.73
N THR A 364 -16.72 10.37 -7.01
CA THR A 364 -17.55 10.83 -8.14
C THR A 364 -18.58 9.79 -8.60
N ARG A 365 -18.48 8.55 -8.10
CA ARG A 365 -19.19 7.35 -8.58
C ARG A 365 -19.05 7.12 -10.09
N THR A 366 -17.91 7.52 -10.66
CA THR A 366 -17.63 7.32 -12.09
C THR A 366 -16.91 5.99 -12.35
N VAL A 367 -17.20 5.42 -13.51
CA VAL A 367 -16.62 4.16 -14.01
C VAL A 367 -16.14 4.42 -15.42
N ARG A 368 -14.86 4.18 -15.72
CA ARG A 368 -14.28 4.37 -17.06
C ARG A 368 -13.13 3.41 -17.34
N ASN A 369 -12.83 3.21 -18.62
CA ASN A 369 -11.60 2.56 -19.04
C ASN A 369 -10.42 3.55 -18.97
N ILE A 370 -9.24 3.04 -18.59
CA ILE A 370 -7.99 3.79 -18.57
C ILE A 370 -6.87 3.03 -19.30
N GLY A 371 -5.86 3.78 -19.72
CA GLY A 371 -4.81 3.29 -20.60
C GLY A 371 -5.27 2.99 -22.03
N PRO A 372 -4.37 2.52 -22.89
CA PRO A 372 -4.70 2.11 -24.24
C PRO A 372 -5.47 0.77 -24.30
N ASN A 373 -5.92 0.39 -25.51
CA ASN A 373 -6.40 -0.97 -25.75
C ASN A 373 -5.21 -1.95 -25.70
N ILE A 374 -5.25 -2.88 -24.75
CA ILE A 374 -4.16 -3.83 -24.46
C ILE A 374 -3.88 -4.77 -25.65
N PHE A 375 -4.87 -5.05 -26.50
CA PHE A 375 -4.69 -5.93 -27.65
C PHE A 375 -4.18 -5.18 -28.89
N ASP A 376 -4.75 -4.00 -29.19
CA ASP A 376 -4.36 -3.22 -30.38
C ASP A 376 -2.94 -2.64 -30.28
N GLU A 377 -2.54 -2.18 -29.09
CA GLU A 377 -1.15 -1.77 -28.80
C GLU A 377 -0.20 -2.96 -28.56
N GLN A 378 -0.66 -4.20 -28.79
CA GLN A 378 0.14 -5.43 -28.73
C GLN A 378 0.79 -5.70 -27.34
N MET A 379 0.22 -5.10 -26.30
CA MET A 379 0.69 -5.17 -24.92
C MET A 379 0.47 -6.55 -24.28
N GLU A 380 -0.58 -7.28 -24.67
CA GLU A 380 -0.79 -8.69 -24.30
C GLU A 380 -1.60 -9.40 -25.39
N ARG A 381 -1.08 -10.52 -25.89
CA ARG A 381 -1.69 -11.30 -27.00
C ARG A 381 -2.75 -12.30 -26.51
N ILE A 382 -2.70 -12.68 -25.23
CA ILE A 382 -3.64 -13.62 -24.61
C ILE A 382 -4.94 -12.89 -24.28
N CYS A 383 -6.03 -13.15 -24.98
CA CYS A 383 -7.24 -12.33 -24.81
C CYS A 383 -8.05 -12.60 -23.52
N GLN A 384 -7.86 -13.76 -22.85
CA GLN A 384 -8.70 -14.23 -21.74
C GLN A 384 -7.88 -14.74 -20.55
N ASN A 385 -8.45 -14.69 -19.34
CA ASN A 385 -7.77 -15.13 -18.11
C ASN A 385 -6.40 -14.46 -17.88
N LYS A 386 -6.24 -13.21 -18.33
CA LYS A 386 -4.95 -12.50 -18.26
C LYS A 386 -4.48 -12.31 -16.81
N TRP A 387 -5.22 -11.51 -16.05
CA TRP A 387 -4.92 -11.17 -14.65
C TRP A 387 -6.16 -11.35 -13.77
N GLN A 388 -5.98 -11.83 -12.54
CA GLN A 388 -7.07 -12.15 -11.60
C GLN A 388 -6.81 -11.69 -10.15
N ASN A 389 -5.58 -11.34 -9.80
CA ASN A 389 -5.22 -10.78 -8.50
C ASN A 389 -4.26 -9.61 -8.71
N GLY A 390 -3.99 -8.84 -7.67
CA GLY A 390 -3.02 -7.74 -7.73
C GLY A 390 -2.66 -7.20 -6.35
N LEU A 391 -1.69 -6.30 -6.31
CA LEU A 391 -1.10 -5.74 -5.10
C LEU A 391 -0.75 -4.27 -5.34
N THR A 392 -1.04 -3.42 -4.35
CA THR A 392 -0.63 -2.01 -4.36
C THR A 392 0.66 -1.83 -3.58
N LEU A 393 1.74 -1.46 -4.27
CA LEU A 393 2.96 -0.97 -3.64
C LEU A 393 2.77 0.50 -3.26
N LYS A 394 2.22 0.73 -2.07
CA LYS A 394 1.86 2.07 -1.58
C LYS A 394 3.02 3.07 -1.65
N HIS A 395 4.20 2.66 -1.19
CA HIS A 395 5.42 3.49 -1.21
C HIS A 395 5.97 3.76 -2.63
N LYS A 396 5.43 3.09 -3.67
CA LYS A 396 5.73 3.35 -5.09
C LYS A 396 4.54 3.93 -5.86
N ARG A 397 3.37 4.12 -5.23
CA ARG A 397 2.12 4.53 -5.90
C ARG A 397 1.79 3.71 -7.14
N MET A 398 2.01 2.40 -7.06
CA MET A 398 1.79 1.47 -8.17
C MET A 398 0.86 0.34 -7.79
N VAL A 399 0.02 -0.07 -8.73
CA VAL A 399 -0.74 -1.33 -8.67
C VAL A 399 -0.15 -2.31 -9.69
N PHE A 400 0.13 -3.53 -9.25
CA PHE A 400 0.56 -4.63 -10.12
C PHE A 400 -0.52 -5.70 -10.17
N ALA A 401 -0.92 -6.13 -11.37
CA ALA A 401 -1.82 -7.27 -11.55
C ALA A 401 -1.02 -8.54 -11.84
N ILE A 402 -1.32 -9.61 -11.10
CA ILE A 402 -0.58 -10.87 -11.10
C ILE A 402 -1.00 -11.71 -12.31
N PRO A 403 -0.05 -12.21 -13.15
CA PRO A 403 -0.36 -13.01 -14.32
C PRO A 403 -0.99 -14.34 -13.93
N LEU A 404 -2.22 -14.59 -14.39
CA LEU A 404 -2.88 -15.89 -14.25
C LEU A 404 -2.58 -16.74 -15.49
N GLY A 405 -3.05 -16.28 -16.64
CA GLY A 405 -2.77 -16.82 -17.98
C GLY A 405 -1.89 -15.91 -18.84
N ALA A 406 -1.86 -14.60 -18.55
CA ALA A 406 -1.05 -13.61 -19.27
C ALA A 406 0.44 -13.99 -19.38
N GLU A 407 1.10 -13.53 -20.43
CA GLU A 407 2.54 -13.67 -20.66
C GLU A 407 3.32 -12.43 -20.16
N SER A 408 2.62 -11.49 -19.53
CA SER A 408 3.15 -10.24 -18.97
C SER A 408 2.54 -9.90 -17.60
N VAL A 409 3.26 -9.11 -16.80
CA VAL A 409 2.74 -8.42 -15.61
C VAL A 409 2.13 -7.09 -16.04
N LEU A 410 0.91 -6.77 -15.59
CA LEU A 410 0.32 -5.45 -15.81
C LEU A 410 0.67 -4.51 -14.63
N GLN A 411 1.06 -3.28 -14.95
CA GLN A 411 1.47 -2.23 -14.03
C GLN A 411 0.61 -0.98 -14.27
N ILE A 412 0.11 -0.38 -13.20
CA ILE A 412 -0.65 0.88 -13.21
C ILE A 412 0.08 1.86 -12.30
N ASP A 413 0.44 3.04 -12.81
CA ASP A 413 0.95 4.15 -12.01
C ASP A 413 -0.24 4.99 -11.51
N CYS A 414 -0.46 5.06 -10.20
CA CYS A 414 -1.57 5.79 -9.59
C CYS A 414 -1.43 7.33 -9.67
N ARG A 415 -0.30 7.86 -10.13
CA ARG A 415 -0.09 9.32 -10.29
C ARG A 415 -0.56 9.80 -11.65
N SER A 416 -0.26 9.03 -12.70
CA SER A 416 -0.53 9.36 -14.10
C SER A 416 -1.68 8.54 -14.70
N GLU A 417 -2.20 7.55 -13.96
CA GLU A 417 -3.15 6.53 -14.43
C GLU A 417 -2.63 5.71 -15.63
N ASN A 418 -1.31 5.75 -15.88
CA ASN A 418 -0.70 5.07 -17.01
C ASN A 418 -0.70 3.55 -16.80
N VAL A 419 -1.15 2.82 -17.81
CA VAL A 419 -1.24 1.35 -17.82
C VAL A 419 -0.16 0.81 -18.76
N THR A 420 0.70 -0.07 -18.23
CA THR A 420 1.78 -0.72 -18.98
C THR A 420 1.77 -2.23 -18.72
N THR A 421 2.31 -3.02 -19.66
CA THR A 421 2.57 -4.44 -19.44
C THR A 421 4.04 -4.76 -19.66
N TRP A 422 4.54 -5.74 -18.92
CA TRP A 422 5.95 -6.09 -18.86
C TRP A 422 6.11 -7.60 -19.06
N PRO A 423 6.65 -8.06 -20.21
CA PRO A 423 6.76 -9.47 -20.53
C PRO A 423 7.53 -10.26 -19.48
N LEU A 424 7.08 -11.48 -19.21
CA LEU A 424 7.72 -12.38 -18.26
C LEU A 424 9.06 -12.92 -18.79
N PRO A 425 10.03 -13.27 -17.92
CA PRO A 425 11.21 -14.03 -18.33
C PRO A 425 10.79 -15.33 -19.03
N CYS A 426 11.32 -15.58 -20.23
CA CYS A 426 10.97 -16.73 -21.10
C CYS A 426 9.47 -17.11 -21.04
N PRO A 427 8.55 -16.33 -21.63
CA PRO A 427 7.13 -16.36 -21.31
C PRO A 427 6.52 -17.76 -21.44
N VAL A 428 6.20 -18.36 -20.30
CA VAL A 428 5.75 -19.76 -20.23
C VAL A 428 4.24 -19.84 -20.46
N GLN A 429 3.89 -20.62 -21.49
CA GLN A 429 2.49 -20.92 -21.81
C GLN A 429 1.86 -21.78 -20.72
N GLY A 430 0.67 -21.38 -20.27
CA GLY A 430 -0.06 -22.08 -19.21
C GLY A 430 -1.00 -21.17 -18.43
N LEU A 431 -2.07 -21.77 -17.91
CA LEU A 431 -3.05 -21.14 -17.02
C LEU A 431 -2.67 -21.35 -15.55
N ALA A 432 -3.15 -20.44 -14.70
CA ALA A 432 -2.94 -20.44 -13.26
C ALA A 432 -1.45 -20.52 -12.88
N LYS A 433 -0.59 -19.72 -13.54
CA LYS A 433 0.87 -19.72 -13.26
C LYS A 433 1.15 -19.39 -11.79
N TRP A 434 0.58 -18.28 -11.32
CA TRP A 434 0.56 -17.86 -9.93
C TRP A 434 -0.88 -17.56 -9.51
N GLU A 435 -1.24 -17.91 -8.28
CA GLU A 435 -2.60 -17.66 -7.76
C GLU A 435 -2.78 -16.23 -7.22
N GLY A 436 -1.67 -15.57 -6.84
CA GLY A 436 -1.64 -14.24 -6.23
C GLY A 436 -0.23 -13.96 -5.73
N GLY A 437 -0.07 -13.02 -4.80
CA GLY A 437 1.23 -12.72 -4.20
C GLY A 437 1.10 -12.01 -2.87
N VAL A 438 2.24 -11.67 -2.27
CA VAL A 438 2.35 -10.80 -1.08
C VAL A 438 3.39 -9.72 -1.31
N VAL A 439 3.24 -8.58 -0.65
CA VAL A 439 4.27 -7.55 -0.54
C VAL A 439 5.11 -7.85 0.70
N ALA A 440 6.41 -8.08 0.54
CA ALA A 440 7.33 -8.23 1.66
C ALA A 440 7.72 -6.87 2.26
N ASN A 441 8.27 -6.87 3.48
CA ASN A 441 8.68 -5.66 4.19
C ASN A 441 9.76 -4.85 3.42
N ASN A 442 10.53 -5.49 2.55
CA ASN A 442 11.50 -4.86 1.65
C ASN A 442 10.87 -4.16 0.42
N GLY A 443 9.53 -4.11 0.33
CA GLY A 443 8.80 -3.47 -0.76
C GLY A 443 8.69 -4.29 -2.05
N VAL A 444 9.22 -5.52 -2.08
CA VAL A 444 9.18 -6.42 -3.24
C VAL A 444 7.93 -7.31 -3.19
N ILE A 445 7.32 -7.53 -4.35
CA ILE A 445 6.19 -8.48 -4.51
C ILE A 445 6.74 -9.88 -4.78
N TYR A 446 6.17 -10.89 -4.12
CA TYR A 446 6.46 -12.30 -4.38
C TYR A 446 5.16 -13.04 -4.72
N CYS A 447 5.07 -13.53 -5.95
CA CYS A 447 3.92 -14.23 -6.50
C CYS A 447 4.00 -15.74 -6.22
N VAL A 448 2.93 -16.28 -5.66
CA VAL A 448 2.85 -17.63 -5.10
C VAL A 448 2.75 -18.68 -6.22
N PRO A 449 3.70 -19.66 -6.30
CA PRO A 449 3.74 -20.63 -7.39
C PRO A 449 2.52 -21.57 -7.36
N ASN A 450 1.79 -21.64 -8.46
CA ASN A 450 0.62 -22.50 -8.62
C ASN A 450 0.94 -23.59 -9.66
N ASN A 451 0.60 -23.40 -10.93
CA ASN A 451 1.01 -24.32 -12.00
C ASN A 451 2.43 -24.05 -12.47
N PHE A 452 2.90 -22.80 -12.39
CA PHE A 452 4.30 -22.48 -12.60
C PHE A 452 5.11 -22.78 -11.33
N LYS A 453 6.33 -23.30 -11.51
CA LYS A 453 7.12 -23.93 -10.44
C LYS A 453 8.13 -23.01 -9.77
N ALA A 454 8.31 -21.80 -10.29
CA ALA A 454 9.06 -20.74 -9.64
C ALA A 454 8.14 -19.70 -9.00
N VAL A 455 8.58 -19.11 -7.90
CA VAL A 455 8.04 -17.86 -7.37
C VAL A 455 8.39 -16.76 -8.38
N LEU A 456 7.44 -15.92 -8.77
CA LEU A 456 7.75 -14.70 -9.53
C LEU A 456 7.97 -13.55 -8.55
N ARG A 457 9.20 -13.06 -8.49
CA ARG A 457 9.61 -11.88 -7.73
C ARG A 457 9.48 -10.65 -8.63
N ILE A 458 8.70 -9.66 -8.21
CA ILE A 458 8.44 -8.41 -8.93
C ILE A 458 8.97 -7.27 -8.06
N GLU A 459 10.05 -6.65 -8.52
CA GLU A 459 10.64 -5.47 -7.90
C GLU A 459 10.29 -4.26 -8.76
N ALA A 460 9.41 -3.41 -8.25
CA ALA A 460 9.01 -2.18 -8.92
C ALA A 460 10.22 -1.27 -9.22
N PRO A 461 10.12 -0.39 -10.24
CA PRO A 461 11.13 0.65 -10.44
C PRO A 461 11.26 1.54 -9.21
N SER A 462 12.39 2.25 -9.14
CA SER A 462 12.58 3.34 -8.19
C SER A 462 11.57 4.44 -8.51
N VAL A 463 10.43 4.44 -7.81
CA VAL A 463 9.48 5.54 -7.91
C VAL A 463 9.85 6.65 -6.95
N ASP A 464 10.02 7.84 -7.51
CA ASP A 464 10.10 9.09 -6.78
C ASP A 464 8.71 9.47 -6.21
N VAL A 465 8.49 8.98 -4.98
CA VAL A 465 7.88 9.67 -3.82
C VAL A 465 6.45 10.25 -3.90
N ASP A 466 5.66 9.91 -2.88
CA ASP A 466 4.66 10.76 -2.21
C ASP A 466 4.58 10.30 -0.75
N PRO A 467 4.29 11.14 0.25
CA PRO A 467 4.40 10.69 1.62
C PRO A 467 3.37 11.24 2.61
N TYR A 468 2.27 11.91 2.21
CA TYR A 468 1.57 12.94 3.01
C TYR A 468 0.76 12.52 4.27
N ALA A 469 1.35 11.65 5.06
CA ALA A 469 0.76 10.94 6.17
C ALA A 469 0.95 11.68 7.50
N LYS A 470 0.12 12.69 7.78
CA LYS A 470 0.12 13.38 9.09
C LYS A 470 -1.23 13.45 9.81
N ASN A 471 -1.45 12.42 10.64
CA ASN A 471 -2.21 12.23 11.90
C ASN A 471 -3.51 13.03 12.19
N LYS A 472 -4.49 12.40 12.86
CA LYS A 472 -4.36 11.83 14.22
C LYS A 472 -4.85 10.36 14.38
N PRO A 473 -4.25 9.55 15.28
CA PRO A 473 -4.94 8.42 15.93
C PRO A 473 -5.94 8.94 16.98
N GLN A 474 -6.98 8.16 17.31
CA GLN A 474 -8.06 8.57 18.22
C GLN A 474 -8.18 7.68 19.48
N ASP A 475 -7.22 6.78 19.71
CA ASP A 475 -7.38 5.60 20.56
C ASP A 475 -6.30 5.52 21.65
N GLU A 476 -6.70 5.37 22.92
CA GLU A 476 -5.76 5.34 24.05
C GLU A 476 -4.86 4.08 24.10
N GLU A 477 -5.30 2.96 23.53
CA GLU A 477 -4.47 1.75 23.42
C GLU A 477 -3.33 1.93 22.39
N GLY A 478 -3.60 2.58 21.26
CA GLY A 478 -2.55 2.95 20.28
C GLY A 478 -1.55 3.95 20.86
N LEU A 479 -2.01 4.85 21.73
CA LEU A 479 -1.16 5.76 22.50
C LEU A 479 -0.22 5.05 23.49
N SER A 480 -0.42 3.77 23.83
CA SER A 480 0.47 3.05 24.75
C SER A 480 1.88 2.82 24.21
N ALA A 481 2.02 2.56 22.90
CA ALA A 481 3.28 2.24 22.22
C ALA A 481 4.15 3.46 21.88
N PHE A 482 3.58 4.67 21.86
CA PHE A 482 4.31 5.90 21.57
C PHE A 482 5.07 6.40 22.80
N VAL A 483 6.41 6.51 22.73
CA VAL A 483 7.22 7.06 23.82
C VAL A 483 6.98 8.58 23.96
N TYR A 484 6.80 9.26 22.83
CA TYR A 484 6.66 10.71 22.76
C TYR A 484 5.20 11.09 22.50
N LYS A 485 4.46 11.33 23.60
CA LYS A 485 3.00 11.54 23.56
C LYS A 485 2.57 13.01 23.57
N SER A 486 3.51 13.95 23.68
CA SER A 486 3.22 15.37 23.89
C SER A 486 2.80 16.12 22.62
N GLY A 487 2.15 17.27 22.78
CA GLY A 487 1.80 18.16 21.67
C GLY A 487 2.97 18.88 20.99
N ILE A 488 4.23 18.67 21.40
CA ILE A 488 5.42 19.21 20.73
C ILE A 488 6.09 18.09 19.93
N PRO A 489 6.04 18.13 18.58
CA PRO A 489 6.47 17.03 17.71
C PRO A 489 7.99 16.95 17.51
N THR A 490 8.76 17.91 18.00
CA THR A 490 10.16 18.11 17.61
C THR A 490 10.86 18.98 18.66
N LEU A 491 11.99 18.52 19.19
CA LEU A 491 12.94 19.39 19.92
C LEU A 491 13.74 20.17 18.86
N ARG A 492 13.82 21.50 19.00
CA ARG A 492 14.46 22.37 18.02
C ARG A 492 15.28 23.47 18.67
N SER A 493 16.35 23.92 18.03
CA SER A 493 17.07 25.13 18.45
C SER A 493 16.27 26.39 18.10
N SER A 494 15.39 26.83 19.01
CA SER A 494 14.47 27.96 18.80
C SER A 494 15.00 29.25 19.44
N ALA A 495 15.72 30.05 18.66
CA ALA A 495 16.00 31.45 19.03
C ALA A 495 14.71 32.31 18.91
N HIS A 496 14.00 32.19 17.79
CA HIS A 496 12.88 33.06 17.45
C HIS A 496 11.63 32.84 18.34
N ARG A 497 11.09 33.93 18.92
CA ARG A 497 9.94 33.91 19.85
C ARG A 497 8.98 35.09 19.60
N VAL A 498 7.68 34.79 19.51
CA VAL A 498 6.61 35.76 19.23
C VAL A 498 5.55 35.72 20.34
N LYS A 499 5.26 36.88 20.96
CA LYS A 499 4.38 36.99 22.15
C LYS A 499 2.88 36.97 21.84
N PHE A 500 2.45 37.19 20.61
CA PHE A 500 1.02 37.20 20.23
C PHE A 500 0.44 35.78 20.09
N ALA A 501 -0.83 35.62 20.46
CA ALA A 501 -1.54 34.34 20.32
C ALA A 501 -1.70 33.93 18.84
N PRO A 502 -1.52 32.64 18.47
CA PRO A 502 -1.48 32.21 17.06
C PRO A 502 -2.71 32.57 16.22
N PHE A 503 -3.91 32.54 16.81
CA PHE A 503 -5.18 32.81 16.11
C PHE A 503 -5.40 34.29 15.70
N LYS A 504 -4.48 35.19 16.06
CA LYS A 504 -4.50 36.61 15.64
C LYS A 504 -3.46 36.94 14.58
N ARG A 505 -2.84 35.92 13.97
CA ARG A 505 -1.76 36.07 13.00
C ARG A 505 -2.28 35.67 11.63
N THR A 506 -2.06 36.54 10.65
CA THR A 506 -2.41 36.36 9.24
C THR A 506 -1.25 36.87 8.42
N HIS A 507 -0.97 36.26 7.27
CA HIS A 507 0.00 36.80 6.32
C HIS A 507 -0.44 38.19 5.88
N ASP A 508 0.37 39.21 6.20
CA ASP A 508 0.26 40.54 5.61
C ASP A 508 1.20 40.59 4.39
N PRO A 509 0.69 40.71 3.15
CA PRO A 509 1.54 40.76 1.96
C PRO A 509 2.29 42.08 1.82
N ASN A 510 1.94 43.13 2.59
CA ASN A 510 2.63 44.43 2.62
C ASN A 510 2.90 44.84 4.08
N PRO A 511 3.71 44.06 4.83
CA PRO A 511 3.85 44.22 6.26
C PRO A 511 4.46 45.57 6.60
N LYS A 512 3.96 46.21 7.66
CA LYS A 512 4.50 47.46 8.19
C LYS A 512 5.54 47.18 9.29
N ASN A 513 6.49 48.09 9.47
CA ASN A 513 7.45 47.98 10.57
C ASN A 513 6.76 48.25 11.92
N SER A 514 7.44 47.94 13.02
CA SER A 514 6.94 48.11 14.39
C SER A 514 6.49 49.55 14.73
N ASP A 515 7.03 50.56 14.02
CA ASP A 515 6.65 51.98 14.10
C ASP A 515 5.49 52.39 13.17
N GLY A 516 5.00 51.48 12.32
CA GLY A 516 3.88 51.69 11.40
C GLY A 516 4.24 52.21 10.01
N LYS A 517 5.52 52.34 9.66
CA LYS A 517 5.96 52.69 8.30
C LYS A 517 5.91 51.50 7.35
N GLU A 518 5.86 51.80 6.05
CA GLU A 518 6.09 50.82 4.98
C GLU A 518 7.51 50.26 5.06
N THR A 519 7.70 49.04 4.57
CA THR A 519 8.94 48.25 4.69
C THR A 519 9.58 48.06 3.33
N GLY A 520 10.86 47.67 3.33
CA GLY A 520 11.56 47.32 2.09
C GLY A 520 11.17 45.96 1.51
N THR A 521 10.27 45.18 2.14
CA THR A 521 10.01 43.82 1.65
C THR A 521 9.07 43.79 0.47
N THR A 522 9.48 43.06 -0.57
CA THR A 522 8.69 42.76 -1.76
C THR A 522 8.79 41.26 -2.07
N TRP A 523 7.96 40.79 -3.00
CA TRP A 523 7.90 39.37 -3.35
C TRP A 523 9.09 38.96 -4.22
N LEU A 524 9.77 37.87 -3.84
CA LEU A 524 10.70 37.19 -4.74
C LEU A 524 10.00 36.80 -6.06
N PRO A 525 10.73 36.77 -7.20
CA PRO A 525 10.16 36.38 -8.49
C PRO A 525 9.53 34.99 -8.46
N ASP A 526 8.45 34.79 -9.20
CA ASP A 526 7.68 33.54 -9.22
C ASP A 526 8.56 32.31 -9.50
N ASP A 527 9.51 32.42 -10.43
CA ASP A 527 10.47 31.35 -10.76
C ASP A 527 11.50 31.07 -9.66
N VAL A 528 11.75 32.02 -8.76
CA VAL A 528 12.61 31.85 -7.57
C VAL A 528 11.82 31.26 -6.40
N ARG A 529 10.50 31.53 -6.33
CA ARG A 529 9.61 31.01 -5.28
C ARG A 529 9.19 29.55 -5.47
N LYS A 530 9.28 29.03 -6.70
CA LYS A 530 9.04 27.60 -7.01
C LYS A 530 9.93 26.69 -6.18
N GLU A 531 9.36 25.57 -5.77
CA GLU A 531 10.08 24.47 -5.14
C GLU A 531 11.15 23.89 -6.08
N ASP A 532 12.33 23.60 -5.54
CA ASP A 532 13.43 22.95 -6.28
C ASP A 532 14.43 22.33 -5.29
N VAL A 533 15.16 21.29 -5.72
CA VAL A 533 16.09 20.50 -4.90
C VAL A 533 17.51 20.63 -5.43
N LEU A 534 18.45 20.98 -4.56
CA LEU A 534 19.88 21.09 -4.88
C LEU A 534 20.72 20.08 -4.11
N ASP A 535 21.71 19.49 -4.77
CA ASP A 535 22.61 18.52 -4.16
C ASP A 535 23.85 19.20 -3.52
N TYR A 536 24.44 18.52 -2.53
CA TYR A 536 25.74 18.85 -1.95
C TYR A 536 26.58 17.60 -1.70
N ASP A 537 27.90 17.77 -1.74
CA ASP A 537 28.86 16.70 -1.48
C ASP A 537 28.92 16.35 0.01
N MET A 538 28.42 15.17 0.39
CA MET A 538 28.40 14.70 1.78
C MET A 538 29.78 14.42 2.37
N GLU A 539 30.79 14.11 1.56
CA GLU A 539 32.16 13.90 2.05
C GLU A 539 32.83 15.26 2.35
N LYS A 540 32.57 16.26 1.51
CA LYS A 540 33.06 17.64 1.70
C LYS A 540 32.31 18.42 2.79
N TYR A 541 31.03 18.10 3.01
CA TYR A 541 30.16 18.74 3.99
C TYR A 541 29.49 17.69 4.92
N ASP A 542 30.31 17.01 5.74
CA ASP A 542 29.87 15.94 6.67
C ASP A 542 29.02 16.46 7.86
N PHE A 543 27.77 16.83 7.58
CA PHE A 543 26.81 17.19 8.63
C PHE A 543 26.40 16.01 9.50
N LYS A 544 26.50 14.77 9.00
CA LYS A 544 26.16 13.56 9.76
C LYS A 544 27.13 13.37 10.92
N GLY A 545 28.42 13.32 10.63
CA GLY A 545 29.47 13.23 11.65
C GLY A 545 29.56 14.47 12.52
N ALA A 546 29.40 15.69 11.96
CA ALA A 546 29.36 16.91 12.76
C ALA A 546 28.23 16.89 13.80
N LEU A 547 27.00 16.51 13.41
CA LEU A 547 25.88 16.41 14.34
C LEU A 547 26.01 15.24 15.32
N ILE A 548 26.66 14.12 14.94
CA ILE A 548 27.01 13.07 15.90
C ILE A 548 27.99 13.62 16.95
N ARG A 549 29.02 14.38 16.55
CA ARG A 549 29.98 15.01 17.48
C ARG A 549 29.30 16.04 18.38
N LEU A 550 28.43 16.88 17.83
CA LEU A 550 27.69 17.91 18.57
C LEU A 550 26.74 17.28 19.59
N LEU A 551 25.83 16.39 19.14
CA LEU A 551 24.83 15.75 20.02
C LEU A 551 25.47 14.83 21.07
N SER A 552 26.64 14.23 20.79
CA SER A 552 27.39 13.44 21.77
C SER A 552 27.97 14.26 22.93
N ARG A 553 27.95 15.60 22.85
CA ARG A 553 28.42 16.52 23.90
C ARG A 553 27.26 17.25 24.63
N CYS A 554 26.02 17.07 24.19
CA CYS A 554 24.86 17.63 24.88
C CYS A 554 24.55 16.87 26.18
N ASP A 555 23.92 17.53 27.14
CA ASP A 555 23.39 16.87 28.34
C ASP A 555 22.26 15.88 27.98
N SER A 556 22.38 14.63 28.46
CA SER A 556 21.46 13.55 28.10
C SER A 556 20.07 13.69 28.72
N ASN A 557 19.95 14.37 29.86
CA ASN A 557 18.67 14.64 30.51
C ASN A 557 17.90 15.78 29.82
N THR A 558 18.62 16.72 29.21
CA THR A 558 18.06 17.93 28.57
C THR A 558 17.79 17.73 27.09
N VAL A 559 18.69 17.09 26.34
CA VAL A 559 18.59 16.92 24.88
C VAL A 559 18.38 15.47 24.50
N GLY A 560 19.16 14.54 25.07
CA GLY A 560 19.09 13.11 24.77
C GLY A 560 20.45 12.44 24.59
N GLU A 561 20.44 11.14 24.29
CA GLU A 561 21.65 10.32 24.14
C GLU A 561 21.52 9.21 23.07
N PHE A 562 22.62 8.59 22.67
CA PHE A 562 22.61 7.46 21.72
C PHE A 562 22.41 6.12 22.45
N ARG A 563 21.63 5.19 21.86
CA ARG A 563 21.17 3.93 22.49
C ARG A 563 22.25 2.98 23.02
N SER A 564 23.50 3.08 22.61
CA SER A 564 24.61 2.29 23.17
C SER A 564 25.97 2.94 22.85
N THR A 565 26.93 2.74 23.75
CA THR A 565 28.34 3.13 23.61
C THR A 565 29.23 2.03 23.03
N GLU A 566 28.70 0.82 22.79
CA GLU A 566 29.48 -0.37 22.40
C GLU A 566 29.50 -0.67 20.88
N ILE A 567 28.83 0.16 20.07
CA ILE A 567 28.79 0.00 18.60
C ILE A 567 29.93 0.82 17.97
N VAL A 568 30.64 0.22 17.00
CA VAL A 568 31.82 0.79 16.34
C VAL A 568 31.53 2.07 15.53
N GLU A 569 30.26 2.32 15.15
CA GLU A 569 29.82 3.53 14.45
C GLU A 569 28.46 3.99 15.00
N ARG A 570 28.33 5.28 15.35
CA ARG A 570 27.06 5.88 15.82
C ARG A 570 26.20 6.33 14.62
N ARG A 571 24.88 6.23 14.74
CA ARG A 571 23.91 6.70 13.74
C ARG A 571 22.99 7.76 14.36
N LEU A 572 22.63 8.81 13.60
CA LEU A 572 21.72 9.85 14.07
C LEU A 572 20.30 9.32 14.32
N GLU A 573 19.90 8.31 13.55
CA GLU A 573 18.64 7.57 13.67
C GLU A 573 18.48 6.89 15.04
N ASP A 574 19.59 6.56 15.71
CA ASP A 574 19.61 5.91 17.04
C ASP A 574 19.74 6.90 18.21
N PHE A 575 19.68 8.21 17.95
CA PHE A 575 19.58 9.21 19.01
C PHE A 575 18.21 9.15 19.69
N VAL A 576 18.18 9.14 21.02
CA VAL A 576 16.98 9.12 21.85
C VAL A 576 16.84 10.50 22.49
N VAL A 577 15.88 11.29 22.01
CA VAL A 577 15.60 12.62 22.56
C VAL A 577 15.09 12.49 24.00
N ALA A 578 15.55 13.35 24.90
CA ALA A 578 15.08 13.33 26.29
C ALA A 578 13.57 13.59 26.35
N VAL A 579 12.76 12.65 26.88
CA VAL A 579 11.29 12.79 26.89
C VAL A 579 10.82 14.12 27.51
N PRO A 580 11.36 14.61 28.67
CA PRO A 580 10.96 15.90 29.25
C PRO A 580 11.12 17.09 28.31
N SER A 581 12.11 17.08 27.42
CA SER A 581 12.37 18.14 26.42
C SER A 581 11.24 18.29 25.38
N THR A 582 10.35 17.30 25.27
CA THR A 582 9.19 17.36 24.39
C THR A 582 7.94 17.87 25.09
N TRP A 583 7.96 18.11 26.41
CA TRP A 583 6.82 18.61 27.16
C TRP A 583 7.04 20.07 27.55
N ARG A 584 6.01 20.92 27.46
CA ARG A 584 6.12 22.31 27.91
C ARG A 584 6.27 22.39 29.43
N GLU A 585 6.99 23.41 29.93
CA GLU A 585 7.14 23.69 31.36
C GLU A 585 5.80 23.76 32.11
N VAL A 586 4.78 24.39 31.51
CA VAL A 586 3.41 24.49 32.06
C VAL A 586 2.71 23.12 32.25
N ASN A 587 3.22 22.07 31.61
CA ASN A 587 2.74 20.69 31.72
C ASN A 587 3.75 19.79 32.46
N GLY A 588 4.67 20.36 33.26
CA GLY A 588 5.70 19.62 34.00
C GLY A 588 6.90 19.15 33.16
N GLY A 589 7.07 19.69 31.95
CA GLY A 589 8.18 19.38 31.06
C GLY A 589 9.34 20.38 31.10
N GLN A 590 10.24 20.27 30.12
CA GLN A 590 11.48 21.05 30.01
C GLN A 590 11.73 21.55 28.57
N CYS A 591 10.70 21.63 27.73
CA CYS A 591 10.84 22.02 26.32
C CYS A 591 11.42 23.43 26.15
N GLU A 592 10.89 24.43 26.84
CA GLU A 592 11.34 25.81 26.70
C GLU A 592 12.82 26.00 27.11
N SER A 593 13.26 25.31 28.18
CA SER A 593 14.66 25.27 28.62
C SER A 593 15.56 24.43 27.71
N ALA A 594 15.10 23.27 27.23
CA ALA A 594 15.87 22.40 26.33
C ALA A 594 16.06 23.01 24.93
N GLN A 595 15.03 23.70 24.40
CA GLN A 595 15.15 24.47 23.16
C GLN A 595 16.15 25.62 23.30
N LYS A 596 16.19 26.28 24.48
CA LYS A 596 17.21 27.31 24.76
C LYS A 596 18.60 26.69 24.87
N TYR A 597 18.77 25.63 25.66
CA TYR A 597 20.05 24.92 25.80
C TYR A 597 20.61 24.51 24.44
N LEU A 598 19.80 23.86 23.59
CA LEU A 598 20.24 23.43 22.26
C LEU A 598 20.56 24.61 21.33
N SER A 599 19.82 25.73 21.44
CA SER A 599 20.14 26.96 20.72
C SER A 599 21.48 27.58 21.14
N ASP A 600 21.71 27.72 22.44
CA ASP A 600 22.95 28.28 22.98
C ASP A 600 24.14 27.38 22.60
N PHE A 601 23.99 26.06 22.76
CA PHE A 601 25.02 25.06 22.45
C PHE A 601 25.44 25.05 20.98
N ILE A 602 24.47 25.19 20.05
CA ILE A 602 24.78 25.30 18.62
C ILE A 602 25.41 26.67 18.29
N ALA A 603 25.02 27.75 18.96
CA ALA A 603 25.60 29.07 18.75
C ALA A 603 27.09 29.15 19.17
N GLU A 604 27.53 28.29 20.08
CA GLU A 604 28.91 28.17 20.54
C GLU A 604 29.75 27.13 19.75
N ASP A 605 29.13 26.28 18.91
CA ASP A 605 29.81 25.25 18.13
C ASP A 605 30.38 25.80 16.81
N ASN A 606 31.56 26.42 16.88
CA ASN A 606 32.24 26.97 15.70
C ASN A 606 32.56 25.91 14.63
N GLU A 607 32.85 24.66 14.98
CA GLU A 607 33.15 23.60 13.99
C GLU A 607 31.92 23.33 13.11
N PHE A 608 30.75 23.18 13.74
CA PHE A 608 29.48 23.01 13.04
C PHE A 608 29.07 24.27 12.27
N LEU A 609 29.25 25.46 12.86
CA LEU A 609 28.84 26.72 12.22
C LEU A 609 29.74 27.12 11.04
N ASP A 610 31.04 26.79 11.07
CA ASP A 610 31.95 27.04 9.95
C ASP A 610 31.69 26.05 8.81
N LEU A 611 31.33 24.79 9.13
CA LEU A 611 30.85 23.81 8.14
C LEU A 611 29.55 24.28 7.45
N PHE A 612 28.63 24.83 8.23
CA PHE A 612 27.39 25.43 7.73
C PHE A 612 27.66 26.66 6.84
N ASP A 613 28.46 27.61 7.30
CA ASP A 613 28.83 28.79 6.51
C ASP A 613 29.49 28.41 5.18
N LYS A 614 30.35 27.38 5.20
CA LYS A 614 31.00 26.85 4.00
C LYS A 614 30.01 26.28 2.98
N LEU A 615 29.02 25.51 3.43
CA LEU A 615 27.92 25.03 2.56
C LEU A 615 27.15 26.21 1.95
N LEU A 616 26.81 27.21 2.76
CA LEU A 616 26.06 28.39 2.32
C LEU A 616 26.84 29.16 1.24
N LEU A 617 28.11 29.48 1.50
CA LEU A 617 28.98 30.24 0.61
C LEU A 617 29.31 29.51 -0.70
N GLU A 618 29.60 28.21 -0.63
CA GLU A 618 30.08 27.45 -1.80
C GLU A 618 28.96 26.80 -2.62
N VAL A 619 27.76 26.60 -2.04
CA VAL A 619 26.66 25.86 -2.69
C VAL A 619 25.37 26.67 -2.77
N VAL A 620 24.82 27.09 -1.63
CA VAL A 620 23.45 27.62 -1.55
C VAL A 620 23.32 29.03 -2.13
N LEU A 621 24.19 29.98 -1.73
CA LEU A 621 24.14 31.35 -2.24
C LEU A 621 24.46 31.42 -3.75
N PRO A 622 25.47 30.70 -4.28
CA PRO A 622 25.68 30.60 -5.73
C PRO A 622 24.50 30.01 -6.48
N TYR A 623 23.80 29.03 -5.90
CA TYR A 623 22.57 28.46 -6.48
C TYR A 623 21.44 29.51 -6.53
N LEU A 624 21.20 30.23 -5.43
CA LEU A 624 20.16 31.26 -5.39
C LEU A 624 20.46 32.44 -6.33
N LYS A 625 21.72 32.87 -6.42
CA LYS A 625 22.17 33.88 -7.40
C LYS A 625 21.87 33.44 -8.84
N ARG A 626 22.15 32.18 -9.21
CA ARG A 626 21.79 31.65 -10.53
C ARG A 626 20.29 31.71 -10.81
N ARG A 627 19.43 31.38 -9.84
CA ARG A 627 17.96 31.48 -10.01
C ARG A 627 17.48 32.92 -10.21
N LEU A 628 18.04 33.88 -9.46
CA LEU A 628 17.75 35.31 -9.65
C LEU A 628 18.14 35.78 -11.06
N VAL A 629 19.33 35.41 -11.53
CA VAL A 629 19.81 35.70 -12.89
C VAL A 629 18.92 35.06 -13.96
N SER A 630 18.54 33.78 -13.80
CA SER A 630 17.62 33.09 -14.72
C SER A 630 16.22 33.71 -14.77
N SER A 631 15.74 34.28 -13.67
CA SER A 631 14.47 35.03 -13.62
C SER A 631 14.55 36.45 -14.21
N GLY A 632 15.74 36.92 -14.59
CA GLY A 632 15.96 38.22 -15.24
C GLY A 632 15.93 39.44 -14.31
N VAL A 633 15.87 39.27 -12.98
CA VAL A 633 15.86 40.39 -12.02
C VAL A 633 17.25 40.87 -11.58
N VAL A 634 18.29 40.12 -11.94
CA VAL A 634 19.71 40.40 -11.64
C VAL A 634 20.51 40.06 -12.88
N GLU A 635 21.47 40.90 -13.28
CA GLU A 635 22.39 40.57 -14.37
C GLU A 635 23.45 39.55 -13.90
N ASP A 636 23.94 38.66 -14.77
CA ASP A 636 24.92 37.61 -14.45
C ASP A 636 26.16 38.09 -13.68
N LYS A 637 26.61 39.32 -13.97
CA LYS A 637 27.79 39.97 -13.35
C LYS A 637 27.46 40.98 -12.25
N GLN A 638 26.19 41.15 -11.92
CA GLN A 638 25.75 42.05 -10.85
C GLN A 638 25.98 41.37 -9.50
N ASP A 639 26.54 42.11 -8.55
CA ASP A 639 26.65 41.66 -7.15
C ASP A 639 25.26 41.66 -6.50
N VAL A 640 24.99 40.67 -5.65
CA VAL A 640 23.77 40.57 -4.84
C VAL A 640 24.14 40.37 -3.38
N THR A 641 23.56 41.16 -2.48
CA THR A 641 23.70 40.94 -1.05
C THR A 641 22.62 39.97 -0.54
N PHE A 642 23.06 38.96 0.20
CA PHE A 642 22.23 37.92 0.81
C PHE A 642 22.32 37.99 2.34
N TYR A 643 21.21 37.72 3.00
CA TYR A 643 21.08 37.72 4.46
C TYR A 643 20.63 36.33 4.93
N TYR A 644 21.58 35.43 5.22
CA TYR A 644 21.24 34.06 5.64
C TYR A 644 21.14 33.92 7.16
N GLN A 645 20.17 33.12 7.61
CA GLN A 645 20.00 32.74 9.01
C GLN A 645 21.24 31.99 9.52
N ARG A 646 21.81 32.44 10.65
CA ARG A 646 22.88 31.76 11.39
C ARG A 646 22.71 31.99 12.91
N PRO A 647 22.67 30.94 13.74
CA PRO A 647 22.70 29.51 13.41
C PRO A 647 21.48 28.99 12.64
N PRO A 648 21.62 27.88 11.89
CA PRO A 648 20.46 27.15 11.36
C PRO A 648 19.59 26.59 12.49
N THR A 649 18.33 26.31 12.20
CA THR A 649 17.43 25.61 13.12
C THR A 649 17.68 24.11 13.00
N LEU A 650 18.35 23.49 13.99
CA LEU A 650 18.39 22.04 14.11
C LEU A 650 17.04 21.52 14.61
N ARG A 651 16.57 20.41 14.04
CA ARG A 651 15.32 19.73 14.41
C ARG A 651 15.53 18.26 14.68
N LEU A 652 15.26 17.85 15.92
CA LEU A 652 15.23 16.46 16.38
C LEU A 652 13.76 16.05 16.54
N GLN A 653 13.24 15.27 15.59
CA GLN A 653 11.91 14.70 15.67
C GLN A 653 12.01 13.25 16.15
N PRO A 654 11.72 12.97 17.43
CA PRO A 654 11.87 11.63 17.97
C PRO A 654 10.80 10.67 17.45
N GLY A 655 11.10 9.37 17.56
CA GLY A 655 10.20 8.28 17.24
C GLY A 655 10.24 7.16 18.30
N PRO A 656 9.12 6.46 18.57
CA PRO A 656 7.82 6.64 17.95
C PRO A 656 7.03 7.80 18.60
N ALA A 657 6.49 8.68 17.75
CA ALA A 657 5.71 9.86 18.10
C ALA A 657 4.48 10.02 17.18
N TRP A 658 3.30 10.21 17.76
CA TRP A 658 2.05 10.42 17.03
C TRP A 658 1.77 11.89 16.67
N THR A 659 2.51 12.83 17.26
CA THR A 659 2.20 14.26 17.18
C THR A 659 2.88 15.00 16.05
N GLN A 660 2.37 16.22 15.82
CA GLN A 660 2.36 16.79 14.50
C GLN A 660 2.54 18.31 14.50
N VAL A 661 3.64 18.77 13.88
CA VAL A 661 3.76 20.13 13.34
C VAL A 661 2.59 20.32 12.38
N LYS A 662 1.72 21.28 12.66
CA LYS A 662 0.58 21.62 11.79
C LYS A 662 1.10 22.30 10.52
N ALA A 663 0.30 22.28 9.46
CA ALA A 663 0.50 23.16 8.32
C ALA A 663 0.58 24.62 8.79
N HIS A 664 1.60 25.34 8.33
CA HIS A 664 1.77 26.76 8.59
C HIS A 664 2.59 27.39 7.46
N ASP A 665 2.29 28.63 7.12
CA ASP A 665 3.23 29.53 6.48
C ASP A 665 4.12 30.19 7.55
N ASP A 666 5.33 30.58 7.16
CA ASP A 666 6.29 31.25 8.02
C ASP A 666 5.96 32.76 8.20
N ALA A 667 5.17 33.38 7.31
CA ALA A 667 4.75 34.77 7.48
C ALA A 667 3.90 34.99 8.76
N GLN A 668 3.08 34.01 9.17
CA GLN A 668 2.43 33.97 10.48
C GLN A 668 3.40 34.02 11.69
N TYR A 669 4.69 33.85 11.47
CA TYR A 669 5.74 33.96 12.50
C TYR A 669 6.63 35.19 12.31
N GLY A 670 6.44 35.99 11.26
CA GLY A 670 7.25 37.18 11.00
C GLY A 670 8.46 36.91 10.11
N HIS A 671 8.31 36.00 9.15
CA HIS A 671 9.20 35.86 7.99
C HIS A 671 8.67 36.67 6.79
N GLN A 672 9.57 37.08 5.90
CA GLN A 672 9.29 38.06 4.84
C GLN A 672 9.01 37.42 3.47
N ASN A 673 8.43 38.20 2.54
CA ASN A 673 8.23 37.75 1.15
C ASN A 673 9.52 37.78 0.31
N GLY A 674 10.59 38.34 0.88
CA GLY A 674 11.92 38.45 0.30
C GLY A 674 12.91 37.35 0.70
N GLU A 675 12.48 36.36 1.49
CA GLU A 675 13.33 35.26 1.93
C GLU A 675 12.88 33.91 1.39
N LEU A 676 13.83 33.04 1.06
CA LEU A 676 13.59 31.67 0.62
C LEU A 676 13.96 30.68 1.72
N ASN A 677 13.12 29.67 1.94
CA ASN A 677 13.37 28.61 2.90
C ASN A 677 14.27 27.54 2.30
N PHE A 678 15.17 27.01 3.12
CA PHE A 678 15.98 25.84 2.84
C PHE A 678 15.81 24.80 3.94
N TRP A 679 15.67 23.53 3.55
CA TRP A 679 15.51 22.40 4.46
C TRP A 679 16.41 21.24 4.04
N LEU A 680 17.18 20.71 4.98
CA LEU A 680 18.25 19.75 4.75
C LEU A 680 18.04 18.53 5.67
N PRO A 681 17.61 17.36 5.13
CA PRO A 681 17.54 16.12 5.90
C PRO A 681 18.94 15.54 6.11
N VAL A 682 19.25 15.12 7.34
CA VAL A 682 20.54 14.49 7.66
C VAL A 682 20.38 12.99 7.91
N THR A 683 19.25 12.58 8.48
CA THR A 683 18.85 11.16 8.60
C THR A 683 18.07 10.70 7.37
N ASP A 684 18.21 9.44 6.98
CA ASP A 684 17.46 8.89 5.85
C ASP A 684 15.97 8.67 6.20
N ARG A 685 15.10 9.25 5.36
CA ARG A 685 13.65 9.08 5.34
C ARG A 685 13.18 7.63 5.29
N ASN A 686 13.97 6.70 4.73
CA ASN A 686 13.62 5.28 4.68
C ASN A 686 13.59 4.61 6.07
N PHE A 687 14.33 5.15 7.05
CA PHE A 687 14.25 4.68 8.44
C PHE A 687 13.13 5.37 9.22
N THR A 688 12.93 6.66 8.96
CA THR A 688 12.07 7.51 9.78
C THR A 688 10.64 7.64 9.27
N ASN A 689 10.41 7.32 7.99
CA ASN A 689 9.20 7.63 7.22
C ASN A 689 8.78 9.10 7.38
N VAL A 690 9.76 10.01 7.51
CA VAL A 690 9.51 11.44 7.68
C VAL A 690 10.08 12.29 6.54
N ASP A 691 9.21 13.09 5.93
CA ASP A 691 9.53 14.02 4.85
C ASP A 691 9.26 15.49 5.22
N LEU A 692 9.75 16.41 4.39
CA LEU A 692 9.20 17.77 4.27
C LEU A 692 8.09 17.77 3.22
N TYR A 693 7.22 18.75 3.35
CA TYR A 693 6.11 18.95 2.46
C TYR A 693 5.74 20.41 2.27
N CYS A 694 5.26 20.75 1.09
CA CYS A 694 4.74 22.05 0.73
C CYS A 694 3.35 21.91 0.07
N GLU A 695 2.51 22.95 0.10
CA GLU A 695 1.44 23.12 -0.90
C GLU A 695 2.03 23.68 -2.20
N THR A 696 1.42 23.40 -3.36
CA THR A 696 1.99 23.78 -4.66
C THR A 696 2.00 25.30 -4.88
N GLN A 697 1.02 25.99 -4.27
CA GLN A 697 0.87 27.45 -4.32
C GLN A 697 0.12 27.95 -3.08
N PRO A 698 0.27 29.24 -2.69
CA PRO A 698 -0.28 29.78 -1.44
C PRO A 698 -1.79 29.56 -1.30
N GLY A 699 -2.18 28.85 -0.24
CA GLY A 699 -3.58 28.58 0.11
C GLY A 699 -4.27 27.50 -0.72
N ALA A 700 -3.55 26.72 -1.53
CA ALA A 700 -4.14 25.59 -2.26
C ALA A 700 -4.46 24.39 -1.36
N GLU A 701 -3.73 24.20 -0.25
CA GLU A 701 -3.84 23.05 0.66
C GLU A 701 -3.70 21.67 -0.04
N ASP A 702 -3.08 21.65 -1.22
CA ASP A 702 -2.90 20.51 -2.13
C ASP A 702 -1.54 19.80 -1.96
N PHE A 703 -0.90 20.04 -0.83
CA PHE A 703 -0.02 19.16 -0.09
C PHE A 703 0.53 17.93 -0.88
N HIS A 704 1.74 18.09 -1.44
CA HIS A 704 2.60 17.08 -2.11
C HIS A 704 4.00 16.92 -1.41
N PRO A 705 4.84 15.91 -1.73
CA PRO A 705 6.18 15.78 -1.13
C PRO A 705 7.08 16.96 -1.44
N VAL A 706 8.07 17.17 -0.57
CA VAL A 706 9.41 17.39 -1.13
C VAL A 706 10.34 16.27 -0.73
N ALA A 707 10.72 15.49 -1.74
CA ALA A 707 11.59 14.34 -1.64
C ALA A 707 13.04 14.78 -1.52
N ALA A 708 13.66 14.57 -0.37
CA ALA A 708 15.10 14.72 -0.24
C ALA A 708 15.73 13.58 0.57
N LEU A 709 16.89 13.14 0.09
CA LEU A 709 17.79 12.24 0.78
C LEU A 709 18.92 13.04 1.46
N PRO A 710 19.67 12.45 2.41
CA PRO A 710 20.94 13.03 2.84
C PRO A 710 21.84 13.34 1.64
N GLY A 711 22.47 14.51 1.64
CA GLY A 711 23.18 15.05 0.47
C GLY A 711 22.34 15.98 -0.41
N GLN A 712 21.06 16.21 -0.08
CA GLN A 712 20.18 17.12 -0.81
C GLN A 712 19.62 18.22 0.11
N ILE A 713 19.23 19.35 -0.48
CA ILE A 713 18.60 20.48 0.20
C ILE A 713 17.38 20.88 -0.62
N ILE A 714 16.25 21.04 0.05
CA ILE A 714 15.02 21.55 -0.56
C ILE A 714 14.99 23.06 -0.41
N SER A 715 14.73 23.76 -1.51
CA SER A 715 14.43 25.20 -1.54
C SER A 715 12.96 25.42 -1.86
N PHE A 716 12.27 26.29 -1.11
CA PHE A 716 10.84 26.58 -1.30
C PHE A 716 10.46 27.92 -0.65
N HIS A 717 9.31 28.50 -1.04
CA HIS A 717 8.85 29.78 -0.47
C HIS A 717 7.87 29.58 0.71
N GLY A 718 8.40 29.08 1.84
CA GLY A 718 7.65 28.77 3.05
C GLY A 718 7.01 29.98 3.74
N SER A 719 7.45 31.20 3.43
CA SER A 719 6.78 32.44 3.86
C SER A 719 5.35 32.56 3.32
N SER A 720 5.04 32.02 2.14
CA SER A 720 3.67 32.07 1.58
C SER A 720 2.99 30.72 1.45
N CYS A 721 3.75 29.64 1.21
CA CYS A 721 3.19 28.31 1.07
C CYS A 721 3.18 27.61 2.43
N LYS A 722 2.00 27.14 2.84
CA LYS A 722 1.84 26.26 4.00
C LYS A 722 2.69 25.01 3.82
N HIS A 723 3.47 24.72 4.84
CA HIS A 723 4.35 23.56 4.84
C HIS A 723 4.26 22.84 6.18
N PHE A 724 4.62 21.56 6.14
CA PHE A 724 4.91 20.80 7.34
C PHE A 724 5.96 19.72 7.06
N VAL A 725 6.41 19.05 8.11
CA VAL A 725 7.05 17.71 8.07
C VAL A 725 6.01 16.68 8.49
N ASN A 726 6.15 15.35 8.48
CA ASN A 726 5.08 14.42 8.96
C ASN A 726 5.35 13.79 10.35
N SER A 727 4.59 12.76 10.77
CA SER A 727 4.79 12.06 12.06
C SER A 727 5.88 11.04 11.94
N ASN A 728 6.57 10.84 13.05
CA ASN A 728 7.57 9.81 13.14
C ASN A 728 7.01 8.59 13.89
N ALA A 729 6.24 7.76 13.19
CA ALA A 729 5.69 6.54 13.77
C ALA A 729 6.73 5.42 14.00
N THR A 730 7.96 5.60 13.52
CA THR A 730 9.04 4.62 13.58
C THR A 730 9.83 4.73 14.90
N PRO A 731 10.66 3.74 15.29
CA PRO A 731 11.47 3.83 16.50
C PRO A 731 12.77 4.65 16.32
N PHE A 732 12.95 5.37 15.21
CA PHE A 732 14.18 6.10 14.90
C PHE A 732 13.96 7.61 14.99
N THR A 733 14.96 8.38 15.40
CA THR A 733 14.85 9.85 15.41
C THR A 733 15.17 10.42 14.03
N ARG A 734 14.34 11.35 13.54
CA ARG A 734 14.65 12.13 12.33
C ARG A 734 15.40 13.40 12.72
N VAL A 735 16.54 13.63 12.07
CA VAL A 735 17.36 14.84 12.22
C VAL A 735 17.39 15.61 10.90
N SER A 736 17.07 16.90 10.95
CA SER A 736 17.20 17.82 9.83
C SER A 736 17.59 19.21 10.30
N MET A 737 17.99 20.07 9.37
CA MET A 737 18.19 21.50 9.59
C MET A 737 17.27 22.32 8.69
N ASP A 738 16.83 23.48 9.14
CA ASP A 738 16.15 24.48 8.32
C ASP A 738 16.66 25.90 8.58
N PHE A 739 16.76 26.68 7.51
CA PHE A 739 17.26 28.05 7.52
C PHE A 739 16.59 28.87 6.41
N ARG A 740 16.68 30.20 6.47
CA ARG A 740 16.20 31.10 5.41
C ARG A 740 17.31 31.99 4.89
N VAL A 741 17.17 32.45 3.64
CA VAL A 741 18.06 33.42 2.99
C VAL A 741 17.23 34.57 2.43
N GLY A 742 17.39 35.76 2.99
CA GLY A 742 16.84 37.00 2.44
C GLY A 742 17.68 37.55 1.28
N VAL A 743 17.04 38.15 0.28
CA VAL A 743 17.69 38.73 -0.90
C VAL A 743 17.54 40.26 -0.92
N GLU A 744 18.64 40.98 -1.12
CA GLU A 744 18.64 42.44 -1.30
C GLU A 744 17.63 42.91 -2.37
N GLY A 745 16.93 44.03 -2.09
CA GLY A 745 15.84 44.54 -2.93
C GLY A 745 14.47 43.88 -2.68
N PHE A 746 14.44 42.68 -2.10
CA PHE A 746 13.21 41.95 -1.73
C PHE A 746 13.04 41.80 -0.21
N PHE A 747 14.15 41.79 0.53
CA PHE A 747 14.22 41.58 1.97
C PHE A 747 14.68 42.83 2.71
N ASP A 748 14.00 43.17 3.81
CA ASP A 748 14.35 44.27 4.70
C ASP A 748 15.04 43.72 5.97
N PRO A 749 16.38 43.79 6.09
CA PRO A 749 17.10 43.23 7.24
C PRO A 749 16.82 43.96 8.56
N PHE A 750 16.21 45.15 8.52
CA PHE A 750 15.85 45.96 9.69
C PHE A 750 14.38 45.84 10.09
N TRP A 751 13.55 45.13 9.31
CA TRP A 751 12.17 44.88 9.68
C TRP A 751 12.06 43.88 10.84
N GLN A 752 11.14 44.18 11.76
CA GLN A 752 10.73 43.26 12.81
C GLN A 752 9.21 43.26 12.95
N MET A 753 8.61 42.07 12.95
CA MET A 753 7.19 41.91 13.23
C MET A 753 6.87 42.40 14.66
N LYS A 754 5.81 43.21 14.78
CA LYS A 754 5.33 43.73 16.05
C LYS A 754 4.99 42.60 17.02
N GLY A 755 5.74 42.51 18.13
CA GLY A 755 5.53 41.51 19.20
C GLY A 755 6.44 40.28 19.14
N THR A 756 7.39 40.24 18.21
CA THR A 756 8.59 39.38 18.33
C THR A 756 9.42 39.85 19.53
N SER A 757 9.96 38.92 20.33
CA SER A 757 10.88 39.24 21.43
C SER A 757 12.33 38.95 21.10
N ASP A 758 12.55 37.95 20.26
CA ASP A 758 13.85 37.44 19.85
C ASP A 758 13.71 37.02 18.38
N ASP A 759 14.65 37.44 17.52
CA ASP A 759 14.69 37.11 16.10
C ASP A 759 15.95 36.30 15.77
N HIS A 760 15.98 35.66 14.60
CA HIS A 760 17.13 34.90 14.14
C HIS A 760 18.36 35.79 13.90
N GLY A 761 19.53 35.33 14.33
CA GLY A 761 20.81 35.88 13.87
C GLY A 761 20.95 35.72 12.35
N ARG A 762 21.56 36.71 11.70
CA ARG A 762 21.78 36.73 10.25
C ARG A 762 23.24 37.07 9.96
N LYS A 763 23.81 36.47 8.90
CA LYS A 763 25.06 36.93 8.28
C LYS A 763 24.74 37.58 6.94
N GLU A 764 25.37 38.73 6.70
CA GLU A 764 25.35 39.44 5.42
C GLU A 764 26.53 38.96 4.56
N VAL A 765 26.26 38.61 3.30
CA VAL A 765 27.29 38.24 2.31
C VAL A 765 26.91 38.83 0.96
N ARG A 766 27.86 39.50 0.32
CA ARG A 766 27.77 39.98 -1.07
C ARG A 766 28.48 39.00 -2.00
N LEU A 767 27.81 38.57 -3.07
CA LEU A 767 28.25 37.55 -4.04
C LEU A 767 28.00 38.00 -5.48
#